data_AF-A0A5N7C7G8-F1
#
_entry.id   AF-A0A5N7C7G8-F1
#
_cell.length_a   1.000
_cell.length_b   1.000
_cell.length_c   1.000
_cell.angle_alpha   90.00
_cell.angle_beta   90.00
_cell.angle_gamma   90.00
#
_symmetry.space_group_name_H-M   'P 1'
#
loop_
_entity.id
_entity.type
_entity.pdbx_description
1 polymer ?
#
loop_
_entity_poly.entity_id
_entity_poly.type
_entity_poly.pdbx_seq_one_letter_code
_entity_poly.pdbx_strand_id
1 'polypeptide(L)'
;MCWSILTAFLGLISFATAENGFNGWLRYAPVHCDKRCQRALPSSIVTLNSTGTSPLATAAQELQTGLENIIGKHLPIKHASCGRRGSILVATLDQHSRVCNRSADVPALSGDGFWLRAYGDTVQILGKNEKGALYGAFEYLSLLAQANFTHVDYSTSPHAPVRWVNQWDNMDGSIERGYAGPSLFFREGRIVEDLSRVKQYARLLASIRINGIVVNNVNANATLLTAQNMDGLARIADVFRPYGIKIGVSLNFASPVTLGGLGTYDPLDPSVAAWWANVTDELYQRIPDMAGYLVKASSEGQPGPDTYNRTLAEGANVFAKALQPHGGILMFRTFVYDHHINESIWTNDRANAQVDFFKKLDGQFEENVILQIKFGPIDFQVREPVSPLFANLYQTNMAIELQVTQEYLGQQDHLVYLSLLWKEILDFDLRVDHQPSLVRDIISGQRFDRRLGGWAAVVNAGTNTTWLGSHLAMSNLYAYGRLAWCPTDGSQEILQDWIRLTFGRDQHVLDTITDMSMKSWPAYENYTGNLGIQTLTDILYTHYGPNPASQDNNGWGQWTRADHNTIGMDRTVKNGTGNAGQYPAEIAQVYEDIDSTPDSLLLWFHHVPYTHRLHSGKTVIQHFYDAHYSGAETAHHFLSQWESLGGQIDQQRFNEVKSRLTYQAGHSLVWRDAINNFYWNLSGISDENGRVGHHPWRVEAESMALDGYEPYAVSPFEAASGYGAIVTASNSTIGTAQTTLEFPSGTYDLGVNYYDMYGGKSEWAVYLNDRLVGKWEGNSEDTLGHTPSIYIDGHSATRITFRDVYIQQGDQLKITGVPDGVEPAPLDYVVLLPPSVVD
;
A
#
# COMPACT_ATOMS: atom_id res chain seq x y z
N MET A 1 -19.24 42.53 52.03
CA MET A 1 -18.58 43.25 50.91
C MET A 1 -17.37 42.45 50.49
N CYS A 2 -17.14 42.38 49.17
CA CYS A 2 -16.00 41.76 48.47
C CYS A 2 -15.97 40.23 48.35
N TRP A 3 -16.68 39.78 47.31
CA TRP A 3 -16.37 38.63 46.47
C TRP A 3 -14.98 38.72 45.82
N SER A 4 -14.33 37.57 45.62
CA SER A 4 -13.45 37.24 44.47
C SER A 4 -13.23 35.71 44.50
N ILE A 5 -14.12 34.92 43.90
CA ILE A 5 -13.92 34.23 42.61
C ILE A 5 -12.50 33.63 42.49
N LEU A 6 -12.35 32.40 42.98
CA LEU A 6 -11.31 31.48 42.54
C LEU A 6 -12.03 30.39 41.72
N THR A 7 -12.19 30.63 40.43
CA THR A 7 -12.73 29.65 39.48
C THR A 7 -11.66 28.57 39.30
N ALA A 8 -11.92 27.37 39.82
CA ALA A 8 -11.11 26.20 39.58
C ALA A 8 -11.20 25.81 38.09
N PHE A 9 -10.16 26.12 37.33
CA PHE A 9 -9.89 25.52 36.03
C PHE A 9 -9.42 24.06 36.27
N LEU A 10 -10.37 23.16 36.52
CA LEU A 10 -10.14 21.72 36.35
C LEU A 10 -10.21 21.47 34.84
N GLY A 11 -9.05 21.56 34.18
CA GLY A 11 -8.88 21.00 32.85
C GLY A 11 -9.27 19.52 32.89
N LEU A 12 -10.26 19.16 32.10
CA LEU A 12 -10.56 17.77 31.77
C LEU A 12 -9.35 17.21 31.03
N ILE A 13 -8.39 16.68 31.78
CA ILE A 13 -7.41 15.75 31.24
C ILE A 13 -8.22 14.51 30.87
N SER A 14 -8.68 14.46 29.62
CA SER A 14 -9.20 13.24 29.03
C SER A 14 -8.02 12.27 29.04
N PHE A 15 -8.03 11.29 29.94
CA PHE A 15 -7.08 10.19 29.89
C PHE A 15 -7.27 9.51 28.54
N ALA A 16 -6.37 9.78 27.60
CA ALA A 16 -6.33 9.06 26.34
C ALA A 16 -6.05 7.60 26.69
N THR A 17 -7.05 6.74 26.56
CA THR A 17 -6.86 5.30 26.64
C THR A 17 -5.85 4.91 25.56
N ALA A 18 -4.86 4.09 25.91
CA ALA A 18 -3.87 3.63 24.94
C ALA A 18 -4.56 2.92 23.76
N GLU A 19 -4.24 3.34 22.53
CA GLU A 19 -4.78 2.76 21.29
C GLU A 19 -3.62 2.11 20.54
N ASN A 20 -3.80 0.87 20.08
CA ASN A 20 -2.74 0.10 19.41
C ASN A 20 -3.01 -0.15 17.91
N GLY A 21 -4.06 0.47 17.37
CA GLY A 21 -4.46 0.35 15.96
C GLY A 21 -5.37 -0.83 15.63
N PHE A 22 -5.63 -1.77 16.55
CA PHE A 22 -6.37 -3.01 16.26
C PHE A 22 -7.79 -2.78 15.70
N ASN A 23 -8.48 -1.73 16.16
CA ASN A 23 -9.81 -1.38 15.68
C ASN A 23 -9.82 -0.63 14.34
N GLY A 24 -8.66 -0.24 13.79
CA GLY A 24 -8.55 0.59 12.60
C GLY A 24 -9.38 1.88 12.73
N TRP A 25 -10.23 2.16 11.73
CA TRP A 25 -11.18 3.28 11.75
C TRP A 25 -12.53 2.94 12.42
N LEU A 26 -12.75 1.70 12.88
CA LEU A 26 -13.96 1.28 13.58
C LEU A 26 -13.79 1.38 15.11
N ARG A 27 -13.14 2.45 15.58
CA ARG A 27 -12.89 2.69 17.01
C ARG A 27 -14.17 2.84 17.83
N TYR A 28 -15.23 3.37 17.20
CA TYR A 28 -16.47 3.74 17.87
C TYR A 28 -16.24 4.61 19.13
N ALA A 29 -15.27 5.53 19.03
CA ALA A 29 -14.90 6.41 20.11
C ALA A 29 -16.12 7.26 20.56
N PRO A 30 -16.32 7.46 21.88
CA PRO A 30 -17.45 8.25 22.37
C PRO A 30 -17.43 9.68 21.84
N VAL A 31 -18.60 10.17 21.41
CA VAL A 31 -18.84 11.56 21.04
C VAL A 31 -19.79 12.21 22.06
N HIS A 32 -19.65 13.51 22.26
CA HIS A 32 -20.53 14.23 23.18
C HIS A 32 -21.97 14.28 22.63
N CYS A 33 -22.86 13.47 23.22
CA CYS A 33 -24.29 13.46 22.94
C CYS A 33 -25.04 13.49 24.27
N ASP A 34 -25.49 14.68 24.66
CA ASP A 34 -26.23 14.89 25.91
C ASP A 34 -27.61 14.20 25.90
N LYS A 35 -28.37 14.32 27.00
CA LYS A 35 -29.72 13.73 27.10
C LYS A 35 -30.69 14.25 26.04
N ARG A 36 -30.50 15.49 25.54
CA ARG A 36 -31.35 16.06 24.49
C ARG A 36 -31.02 15.41 23.14
N CYS A 37 -29.73 15.29 22.81
CA CYS A 37 -29.23 14.55 21.66
C CYS A 37 -29.71 13.09 21.69
N GLN A 38 -29.50 12.37 22.81
CA GLN A 38 -29.94 10.97 22.94
C GLN A 38 -31.45 10.80 22.77
N ARG A 39 -32.28 11.74 23.23
CA ARG A 39 -33.74 11.71 23.03
C ARG A 39 -34.15 11.98 21.58
N ALA A 40 -33.35 12.73 20.84
CA ALA A 40 -33.57 12.99 19.42
C ALA A 40 -33.18 11.81 18.53
N LEU A 41 -32.50 10.80 19.06
CA LEU A 41 -32.06 9.61 18.33
C LEU A 41 -33.04 8.43 18.47
N PRO A 42 -33.01 7.46 17.53
CA PRO A 42 -33.86 6.27 17.57
C PRO A 42 -33.78 5.48 18.88
N SER A 43 -34.87 4.78 19.22
CA SER A 43 -35.04 4.04 20.49
C SER A 43 -35.00 2.51 20.34
N SER A 44 -34.99 2.01 19.10
CA SER A 44 -34.84 0.58 18.81
C SER A 44 -34.33 0.38 17.39
N ILE A 45 -33.70 -0.77 17.15
CA ILE A 45 -33.31 -1.24 15.82
C ILE A 45 -34.35 -2.26 15.37
N VAL A 46 -34.80 -2.17 14.11
CA VAL A 46 -35.79 -3.07 13.52
C VAL A 46 -35.19 -3.71 12.28
N THR A 47 -35.15 -5.04 12.24
CA THR A 47 -34.84 -5.80 11.03
C THR A 47 -36.07 -6.52 10.51
N LEU A 48 -36.12 -6.74 9.19
CA LEU A 48 -37.17 -7.52 8.53
C LEU A 48 -36.61 -8.89 8.14
N ASN A 49 -37.13 -9.96 8.75
CA ASN A 49 -36.77 -11.36 8.42
C ASN A 49 -35.25 -11.66 8.41
N SER A 50 -34.47 -11.09 9.33
CA SER A 50 -33.04 -11.43 9.47
C SER A 50 -32.86 -12.81 10.11
N THR A 51 -32.01 -13.66 9.53
CA THR A 51 -31.49 -14.87 10.20
C THR A 51 -30.26 -14.52 11.04
N GLY A 52 -29.95 -15.29 12.08
CA GLY A 52 -28.90 -14.93 13.05
C GLY A 52 -27.48 -14.76 12.49
N THR A 53 -27.21 -15.26 11.28
CA THR A 53 -25.89 -15.24 10.62
C THR A 53 -25.86 -14.46 9.30
N SER A 54 -26.94 -13.77 8.92
CA SER A 54 -26.97 -12.99 7.67
C SER A 54 -26.33 -11.61 7.81
N PRO A 55 -25.89 -10.98 6.69
CA PRO A 55 -25.41 -9.60 6.70
C PRO A 55 -26.40 -8.61 7.35
N LEU A 56 -27.70 -8.89 7.27
CA LEU A 56 -28.72 -8.06 7.91
C LEU A 56 -28.69 -8.15 9.45
N ALA A 57 -28.45 -9.33 10.01
CA ALA A 57 -28.27 -9.48 11.44
C ALA A 57 -26.95 -8.84 11.93
N THR A 58 -25.88 -9.01 11.17
CA THR A 58 -24.59 -8.34 11.42
C THR A 58 -24.76 -6.83 11.45
N ALA A 59 -25.51 -6.26 10.49
CA ALA A 59 -25.79 -4.83 10.44
C ALA A 59 -26.48 -4.32 11.73
N ALA A 60 -27.47 -5.06 12.22
CA ALA A 60 -28.17 -4.70 13.46
C ALA A 60 -27.27 -4.81 14.70
N GLN A 61 -26.39 -5.81 14.76
CA GLN A 61 -25.44 -5.99 15.86
C GLN A 61 -24.37 -4.90 15.87
N GLU A 62 -23.81 -4.55 14.70
CA GLU A 62 -22.88 -3.43 14.57
C GLU A 62 -23.54 -2.11 14.95
N LEU A 63 -24.78 -1.85 14.52
CA LEU A 63 -25.53 -0.65 14.92
C LEU A 63 -25.75 -0.58 16.43
N GLN A 64 -26.14 -1.69 17.06
CA GLN A 64 -26.34 -1.74 18.51
C GLN A 64 -25.03 -1.43 19.25
N THR A 65 -23.94 -2.11 18.87
CA THR A 65 -22.62 -1.95 19.48
C THR A 65 -22.06 -0.53 19.25
N GLY A 66 -22.13 -0.05 18.01
CA GLY A 66 -21.64 1.27 17.63
C GLY A 66 -22.40 2.39 18.30
N LEU A 67 -23.73 2.34 18.38
CA LEU A 67 -24.53 3.33 19.12
C LEU A 67 -24.24 3.28 20.63
N GLU A 68 -24.08 2.09 21.20
CA GLU A 68 -23.74 1.98 22.62
C GLU A 68 -22.38 2.64 22.91
N ASN A 69 -21.37 2.38 22.09
CA ASN A 69 -20.02 2.93 22.29
C ASN A 69 -19.90 4.42 21.91
N ILE A 70 -20.45 4.84 20.76
CA ILE A 70 -20.32 6.21 20.26
C ILE A 70 -21.16 7.19 21.10
N ILE A 71 -22.39 6.85 21.46
CA ILE A 71 -23.33 7.81 22.10
C ILE A 71 -23.84 7.36 23.49
N GLY A 72 -23.42 6.20 23.99
CA GLY A 72 -23.86 5.68 25.29
C GLY A 72 -25.32 5.22 25.30
N LYS A 73 -25.89 4.83 24.15
CA LYS A 73 -27.31 4.48 24.03
C LYS A 73 -27.49 3.05 23.52
N HIS A 74 -27.89 2.15 24.42
CA HIS A 74 -28.24 0.78 24.06
C HIS A 74 -29.63 0.71 23.42
N LEU A 75 -29.72 0.19 22.19
CA LEU A 75 -30.98 0.03 21.45
C LEU A 75 -31.35 -1.46 21.36
N PRO A 76 -32.54 -1.88 21.82
CA PRO A 76 -32.99 -3.26 21.61
C PRO A 76 -33.24 -3.53 20.12
N ILE A 77 -32.77 -4.68 19.64
CA ILE A 77 -33.07 -5.21 18.30
C ILE A 77 -34.44 -5.89 18.34
N LYS A 78 -35.31 -5.53 17.39
CA LYS A 78 -36.67 -6.06 17.24
C LYS A 78 -36.87 -6.63 15.85
N HIS A 79 -37.68 -7.67 15.74
CA HIS A 79 -38.13 -8.23 14.47
C HIS A 79 -39.61 -7.90 14.31
N ALA A 80 -39.96 -6.93 13.46
CA ALA A 80 -41.30 -6.36 13.36
C ALA A 80 -41.77 -6.20 11.90
N SER A 81 -43.07 -5.98 11.69
CA SER A 81 -43.72 -6.02 10.36
C SER A 81 -43.73 -4.70 9.58
N CYS A 82 -42.93 -3.71 9.97
CA CYS A 82 -42.60 -2.44 9.30
C CYS A 82 -42.34 -1.45 10.45
N GLY A 83 -41.11 -0.96 10.58
CA GLY A 83 -40.67 -0.16 11.74
C GLY A 83 -41.64 0.96 12.14
N ARG A 84 -41.68 1.31 13.44
CA ARG A 84 -42.48 2.43 13.96
C ARG A 84 -41.64 3.73 13.94
N ARG A 85 -42.29 4.89 14.05
CA ARG A 85 -41.57 6.15 14.38
C ARG A 85 -40.67 5.93 15.60
N GLY A 86 -39.48 6.55 15.60
CA GLY A 86 -38.52 6.39 16.69
C GLY A 86 -37.62 5.15 16.56
N SER A 87 -37.40 4.61 15.36
CA SER A 87 -36.57 3.41 15.14
C SER A 87 -35.59 3.53 13.97
N ILE A 88 -34.55 2.70 13.98
CA ILE A 88 -33.68 2.42 12.84
C ILE A 88 -34.25 1.19 12.12
N LEU A 89 -34.78 1.35 10.92
CA LEU A 89 -35.18 0.24 10.07
C LEU A 89 -34.03 -0.16 9.16
N VAL A 90 -33.58 -1.40 9.26
CA VAL A 90 -32.57 -1.99 8.38
C VAL A 90 -33.21 -3.17 7.65
N ALA A 91 -33.25 -3.11 6.31
CA ALA A 91 -33.88 -4.14 5.49
C ALA A 91 -33.38 -4.10 4.05
N THR A 92 -33.75 -5.11 3.25
CA THR A 92 -33.68 -5.00 1.79
C THR A 92 -34.90 -4.27 1.23
N LEU A 93 -34.78 -3.72 0.01
CA LEU A 93 -35.92 -3.09 -0.70
C LEU A 93 -37.08 -4.06 -0.93
N ASP A 94 -36.79 -5.32 -1.24
CA ASP A 94 -37.79 -6.36 -1.46
C ASP A 94 -38.54 -6.71 -0.15
N GLN A 95 -37.79 -6.92 0.94
CA GLN A 95 -38.39 -7.13 2.27
C GLN A 95 -39.25 -5.94 2.68
N HIS A 96 -38.75 -4.73 2.52
CA HIS A 96 -39.49 -3.50 2.82
C HIS A 96 -40.79 -3.42 2.03
N SER A 97 -40.74 -3.62 0.70
CA SER A 97 -41.92 -3.51 -0.17
C SER A 97 -43.01 -4.51 0.19
N ARG A 98 -42.63 -5.76 0.47
CA ARG A 98 -43.59 -6.82 0.85
C ARG A 98 -44.25 -6.58 2.22
N VAL A 99 -43.47 -6.07 3.17
CA VAL A 99 -43.86 -6.02 4.58
C VAL A 99 -44.51 -4.68 4.94
N CYS A 100 -44.01 -3.56 4.41
CA CYS A 100 -44.53 -2.23 4.67
C CYS A 100 -45.72 -1.82 3.77
N ASN A 101 -46.02 -2.59 2.72
CA ASN A 101 -47.11 -2.35 1.75
C ASN A 101 -47.16 -0.89 1.24
N ARG A 102 -45.99 -0.29 1.04
CA ARG A 102 -45.79 1.04 0.49
C ARG A 102 -44.71 0.93 -0.57
N SER A 103 -44.93 1.50 -1.75
CA SER A 103 -43.80 1.88 -2.60
C SER A 103 -43.10 3.01 -1.83
N ALA A 104 -42.02 2.68 -1.11
CA ALA A 104 -41.17 3.75 -0.64
C ALA A 104 -40.63 4.47 -1.88
N ASP A 105 -40.63 5.80 -1.83
CA ASP A 105 -40.11 6.66 -2.88
C ASP A 105 -38.57 6.58 -2.86
N VAL A 106 -38.05 5.37 -3.01
CA VAL A 106 -36.63 5.05 -2.91
C VAL A 106 -36.04 5.20 -4.30
N PRO A 107 -34.94 5.95 -4.45
CA PRO A 107 -34.21 6.01 -5.71
C PRO A 107 -33.78 4.62 -6.19
N ALA A 108 -33.56 4.48 -7.50
CA ALA A 108 -33.11 3.23 -8.08
C ALA A 108 -31.74 2.81 -7.51
N LEU A 109 -31.66 1.59 -6.99
CA LEU A 109 -30.41 0.98 -6.51
C LEU A 109 -29.98 -0.16 -7.44
N SER A 110 -28.70 -0.17 -7.82
CA SER A 110 -28.04 -1.25 -8.55
C SER A 110 -27.03 -2.00 -7.66
N GLY A 111 -26.72 -3.24 -8.04
CA GLY A 111 -25.70 -4.07 -7.37
C GLY A 111 -25.92 -4.20 -5.85
N ASP A 112 -24.86 -3.92 -5.08
CA ASP A 112 -24.87 -3.90 -3.61
C ASP A 112 -25.27 -2.52 -3.03
N GLY A 113 -25.93 -1.65 -3.80
CA GLY A 113 -26.27 -0.29 -3.38
C GLY A 113 -27.23 -0.20 -2.20
N PHE A 114 -27.28 0.97 -1.56
CA PHE A 114 -28.15 1.27 -0.43
C PHE A 114 -28.69 2.70 -0.47
N TRP A 115 -29.81 2.89 0.22
CA TRP A 115 -30.39 4.19 0.52
C TRP A 115 -30.35 4.42 2.02
N LEU A 116 -29.76 5.55 2.43
CA LEU A 116 -29.66 5.99 3.82
C LEU A 116 -30.49 7.26 4.01
N ARG A 117 -31.48 7.16 4.88
CA ARG A 117 -32.37 8.23 5.27
C ARG A 117 -32.35 8.40 6.78
N ALA A 118 -31.86 9.52 7.32
CA ALA A 118 -31.81 9.75 8.77
C ALA A 118 -32.42 11.11 9.14
N TYR A 119 -33.57 11.11 9.81
CA TYR A 119 -34.32 12.31 10.21
C TYR A 119 -34.68 12.23 11.69
N GLY A 120 -33.90 12.89 12.55
CA GLY A 120 -34.12 12.89 13.99
C GLY A 120 -34.19 11.46 14.55
N ASP A 121 -35.34 11.07 15.08
CA ASP A 121 -35.54 9.78 15.75
C ASP A 121 -35.83 8.61 14.80
N THR A 122 -35.86 8.86 13.49
CA THR A 122 -36.27 7.89 12.48
C THR A 122 -35.17 7.73 11.42
N VAL A 123 -34.65 6.52 11.30
CA VAL A 123 -33.60 6.16 10.32
C VAL A 123 -34.07 4.98 9.47
N GLN A 124 -33.86 5.03 8.17
CA GLN A 124 -34.11 3.95 7.23
C GLN A 124 -32.83 3.64 6.46
N ILE A 125 -32.45 2.37 6.47
CA ILE A 125 -31.29 1.83 5.78
C ILE A 125 -31.80 0.70 4.90
N LEU A 126 -32.01 1.00 3.62
CA LEU A 126 -32.57 0.04 2.67
C LEU A 126 -31.51 -0.35 1.65
N GLY A 127 -31.06 -1.60 1.70
CA GLY A 127 -30.16 -2.17 0.71
C GLY A 127 -30.89 -2.74 -0.49
N LYS A 128 -30.27 -2.73 -1.67
CA LYS A 128 -30.71 -3.54 -2.81
C LYS A 128 -30.72 -5.04 -2.45
N ASN A 129 -29.75 -5.44 -1.64
CA ASN A 129 -29.61 -6.75 -1.03
C ASN A 129 -29.13 -6.59 0.43
N GLU A 130 -28.95 -7.70 1.15
CA GLU A 130 -28.54 -7.65 2.56
C GLU A 130 -27.15 -7.03 2.76
N LYS A 131 -26.23 -7.19 1.80
CA LYS A 131 -24.89 -6.57 1.83
C LYS A 131 -24.99 -5.05 1.75
N GLY A 132 -25.82 -4.53 0.86
CA GLY A 132 -26.08 -3.09 0.78
C GLY A 132 -26.65 -2.54 2.08
N ALA A 133 -27.55 -3.27 2.75
CA ALA A 133 -28.07 -2.85 4.05
C ALA A 133 -26.97 -2.80 5.14
N LEU A 134 -26.05 -3.77 5.12
CA LEU A 134 -24.86 -3.76 5.98
C LEU A 134 -23.94 -2.55 5.69
N TYR A 135 -23.68 -2.25 4.42
CA TYR A 135 -22.86 -1.09 4.03
C TYR A 135 -23.50 0.23 4.46
N GLY A 136 -24.82 0.37 4.35
CA GLY A 136 -25.55 1.54 4.83
C GLY A 136 -25.53 1.66 6.37
N ALA A 137 -25.50 0.54 7.09
CA ALA A 137 -25.34 0.55 8.55
C ALA A 137 -23.94 1.06 8.96
N PHE A 138 -22.88 0.59 8.30
CA PHE A 138 -21.53 1.13 8.51
C PHE A 138 -21.42 2.61 8.14
N GLU A 139 -22.06 3.04 7.06
CA GLU A 139 -22.10 4.46 6.68
C GLU A 139 -22.77 5.31 7.77
N TYR A 140 -23.92 4.89 8.29
CA TYR A 140 -24.59 5.60 9.38
C TYR A 140 -23.71 5.64 10.66
N LEU A 141 -23.04 4.55 11.00
CA LEU A 141 -22.10 4.53 12.13
C LEU A 141 -20.91 5.46 11.91
N SER A 142 -20.38 5.54 10.68
CA SER A 142 -19.32 6.48 10.32
C SER A 142 -19.76 7.92 10.54
N LEU A 143 -20.98 8.30 10.09
CA LEU A 143 -21.53 9.64 10.34
C LEU A 143 -21.61 9.94 11.84
N LEU A 144 -22.14 9.01 12.64
CA LEU A 144 -22.25 9.20 14.10
C LEU A 144 -20.87 9.31 14.78
N ALA A 145 -19.91 8.47 14.41
CA ALA A 145 -18.56 8.49 14.96
C ALA A 145 -17.82 9.80 14.65
N GLN A 146 -18.16 10.45 13.53
CA GLN A 146 -17.69 11.78 13.18
C GLN A 146 -18.49 12.92 13.83
N ALA A 147 -19.42 12.60 14.76
CA ALA A 147 -20.37 13.52 15.38
C ALA A 147 -21.29 14.25 14.38
N ASN A 148 -21.54 13.63 13.22
CA ASN A 148 -22.49 14.13 12.24
C ASN A 148 -23.88 13.54 12.50
N PHE A 149 -24.72 14.34 13.17
CA PHE A 149 -26.14 14.04 13.44
C PHE A 149 -27.09 14.79 12.49
N THR A 150 -26.56 15.32 11.38
CA THR A 150 -27.38 16.07 10.43
C THR A 150 -28.35 15.14 9.70
N HIS A 151 -29.40 15.76 9.16
CA HIS A 151 -30.34 15.04 8.32
C HIS A 151 -29.67 14.69 6.98
N VAL A 152 -29.68 13.40 6.64
CA VAL A 152 -29.24 12.87 5.34
C VAL A 152 -30.37 12.08 4.65
N ASP A 153 -30.42 12.17 3.33
CA ASP A 153 -31.33 11.41 2.46
C ASP A 153 -30.66 11.21 1.09
N TYR A 154 -29.98 10.09 0.91
CA TYR A 154 -29.26 9.80 -0.33
C TYR A 154 -29.15 8.30 -0.59
N SER A 155 -29.04 7.97 -1.88
CA SER A 155 -28.78 6.62 -2.38
C SER A 155 -27.41 6.56 -3.03
N THR A 156 -26.72 5.44 -2.87
CA THR A 156 -25.45 5.18 -3.54
C THR A 156 -25.31 3.72 -3.92
N SER A 157 -24.62 3.45 -5.02
CA SER A 157 -24.40 2.12 -5.59
C SER A 157 -22.92 1.95 -5.95
N PRO A 158 -22.40 0.71 -5.91
CA PRO A 158 -21.00 0.48 -6.23
C PRO A 158 -20.70 0.81 -7.69
N HIS A 159 -19.53 1.39 -7.95
CA HIS A 159 -18.99 1.65 -9.28
C HIS A 159 -18.90 0.39 -10.16
N ALA A 160 -18.52 -0.74 -9.57
CA ALA A 160 -18.35 -2.00 -10.28
C ALA A 160 -18.76 -3.19 -9.39
N PRO A 161 -19.18 -4.34 -9.97
CA PRO A 161 -19.61 -5.51 -9.21
C PRO A 161 -18.48 -6.15 -8.38
N VAL A 162 -17.23 -6.05 -8.84
CA VAL A 162 -16.05 -6.66 -8.20
C VAL A 162 -15.24 -5.61 -7.44
N ARG A 163 -15.06 -5.82 -6.13
CA ARG A 163 -14.24 -4.98 -5.25
C ARG A 163 -13.47 -5.88 -4.28
N TRP A 164 -12.41 -6.50 -4.77
CA TRP A 164 -11.69 -7.57 -4.08
C TRP A 164 -10.39 -7.08 -3.46
N VAL A 165 -9.89 -7.80 -2.46
CA VAL A 165 -8.51 -7.66 -1.95
C VAL A 165 -7.76 -8.96 -2.14
N ASN A 166 -6.45 -8.89 -2.35
CA ASN A 166 -5.55 -10.02 -2.51
C ASN A 166 -4.56 -10.05 -1.34
N GLN A 167 -4.29 -11.26 -0.86
CA GLN A 167 -3.32 -11.54 0.19
C GLN A 167 -2.22 -12.43 -0.39
N TRP A 168 -0.97 -11.98 -0.34
CA TRP A 168 0.18 -12.75 -0.79
C TRP A 168 0.74 -13.67 0.31
N ASP A 169 -0.18 -14.31 1.04
CA ASP A 169 0.12 -15.13 2.20
C ASP A 169 0.54 -16.54 1.78
N ASN A 170 1.70 -16.97 2.27
CA ASN A 170 2.21 -18.32 2.07
C ASN A 170 1.67 -19.27 3.14
N MET A 171 1.62 -20.56 2.79
CA MET A 171 1.09 -21.60 3.67
C MET A 171 1.91 -21.76 4.97
N ASP A 172 3.19 -21.37 4.98
CA ASP A 172 4.05 -21.43 6.17
C ASP A 172 3.76 -20.31 7.18
N GLY A 173 3.05 -19.26 6.78
CA GLY A 173 2.71 -18.09 7.58
C GLY A 173 3.51 -16.83 7.21
N SER A 174 4.50 -16.93 6.32
CA SER A 174 5.13 -15.74 5.73
C SER A 174 4.19 -15.04 4.76
N ILE A 175 4.43 -13.75 4.48
CA ILE A 175 3.68 -12.98 3.49
C ILE A 175 4.71 -12.41 2.51
N GLU A 176 4.59 -12.75 1.22
CA GLU A 176 5.42 -12.16 0.18
C GLU A 176 5.06 -10.68 0.06
N ARG A 177 6.04 -9.79 0.26
CA ARG A 177 5.85 -8.33 0.33
C ARG A 177 4.86 -7.89 1.42
N GLY A 178 4.89 -8.56 2.58
CA GLY A 178 4.10 -8.20 3.75
C GLY A 178 4.95 -7.60 4.86
N TYR A 179 4.66 -6.35 5.21
CA TYR A 179 5.46 -5.55 6.15
C TYR A 179 4.73 -5.31 7.48
N ALA A 180 3.90 -6.27 7.87
CA ALA A 180 2.98 -6.16 9.01
C ALA A 180 2.92 -7.45 9.85
N GLY A 181 4.00 -8.23 9.84
CA GLY A 181 4.10 -9.52 10.52
C GLY A 181 3.43 -10.68 9.75
N PRO A 182 3.39 -11.87 10.38
CA PRO A 182 2.90 -13.11 9.75
C PRO A 182 1.43 -13.07 9.29
N SER A 183 1.08 -14.03 8.44
CA SER A 183 -0.25 -14.29 7.89
C SER A 183 -1.36 -14.36 8.94
N LEU A 184 -2.54 -13.86 8.57
CA LEU A 184 -3.78 -14.01 9.34
C LEU A 184 -4.43 -15.40 9.17
N PHE A 185 -4.08 -16.11 8.10
CA PHE A 185 -4.79 -17.30 7.65
C PHE A 185 -3.98 -18.56 7.85
N PHE A 186 -2.67 -18.51 7.66
CA PHE A 186 -1.83 -19.69 7.58
C PHE A 186 -0.70 -19.71 8.58
N ARG A 187 -0.34 -20.92 9.02
CA ARG A 187 0.88 -21.21 9.78
C ARG A 187 1.24 -22.68 9.58
N GLU A 188 2.52 -22.98 9.36
CA GLU A 188 3.03 -24.37 9.29
C GLU A 188 2.27 -25.26 8.28
N GLY A 189 1.87 -24.71 7.13
CA GLY A 189 1.22 -25.45 6.05
C GLY A 189 -0.29 -25.60 6.16
N ARG A 190 -0.93 -24.96 7.16
CA ARG A 190 -2.36 -25.14 7.48
C ARG A 190 -3.06 -23.84 7.83
N ILE A 191 -4.39 -23.85 7.77
CA ILE A 191 -5.23 -22.75 8.25
C ILE A 191 -5.13 -22.66 9.78
N VAL A 192 -5.01 -21.45 10.32
CA VAL A 192 -4.94 -21.20 11.76
C VAL A 192 -6.24 -21.55 12.48
N GLU A 193 -6.14 -21.97 13.74
CA GLU A 193 -7.32 -22.37 14.52
C GLU A 193 -8.16 -21.18 15.01
N ASP A 194 -7.50 -20.12 15.47
CA ASP A 194 -8.18 -18.91 15.94
C ASP A 194 -8.44 -17.94 14.76
N LEU A 195 -9.71 -17.83 14.39
CA LEU A 195 -10.18 -16.93 13.33
C LEU A 195 -10.80 -15.63 13.88
N SER A 196 -10.63 -15.32 15.17
CA SER A 196 -11.12 -14.08 15.78
C SER A 196 -10.58 -12.83 15.07
N ARG A 197 -9.31 -12.87 14.69
CA ARG A 197 -8.66 -11.80 13.94
C ARG A 197 -9.16 -11.71 12.50
N VAL A 198 -9.40 -12.84 11.86
CA VAL A 198 -10.03 -12.89 10.52
C VAL A 198 -11.42 -12.26 10.55
N LYS A 199 -12.20 -12.49 11.62
CA LYS A 199 -13.48 -11.81 11.84
C LYS A 199 -13.32 -10.30 11.94
N GLN A 200 -12.33 -9.83 12.68
CA GLN A 200 -12.04 -8.40 12.78
C GLN A 200 -11.64 -7.80 11.43
N TYR A 201 -10.87 -8.53 10.61
CA TYR A 201 -10.53 -8.09 9.27
C TYR A 201 -11.76 -8.02 8.34
N ALA A 202 -12.65 -9.01 8.41
CA ALA A 202 -13.93 -9.00 7.69
C ALA A 202 -14.78 -7.78 8.04
N ARG A 203 -14.81 -7.36 9.32
CA ARG A 203 -15.48 -6.13 9.77
C ARG A 203 -14.89 -4.89 9.10
N LEU A 204 -13.57 -4.74 9.11
CA LEU A 204 -12.88 -3.61 8.47
C LEU A 204 -13.21 -3.56 6.98
N LEU A 205 -13.00 -4.65 6.25
CA LEU A 205 -13.25 -4.72 4.81
C LEU A 205 -14.72 -4.40 4.44
N ALA A 206 -15.69 -4.93 5.18
CA ALA A 206 -17.10 -4.67 4.91
C ALA A 206 -17.50 -3.21 5.18
N SER A 207 -16.88 -2.56 6.17
CA SER A 207 -17.14 -1.14 6.45
C SER A 207 -16.69 -0.19 5.34
N ILE A 208 -15.73 -0.61 4.53
CA ILE A 208 -15.29 0.06 3.30
C ILE A 208 -15.80 -0.64 2.04
N ARG A 209 -16.82 -1.50 2.18
CA ARG A 209 -17.66 -2.06 1.10
C ARG A 209 -16.94 -2.99 0.13
N ILE A 210 -15.83 -3.58 0.56
CA ILE A 210 -15.15 -4.69 -0.12
C ILE A 210 -16.06 -5.92 -0.06
N ASN A 211 -16.11 -6.69 -1.14
CA ASN A 211 -17.03 -7.83 -1.27
C ASN A 211 -16.35 -9.16 -1.63
N GLY A 212 -15.04 -9.17 -1.80
CA GLY A 212 -14.27 -10.38 -2.03
C GLY A 212 -12.86 -10.31 -1.48
N ILE A 213 -12.28 -11.47 -1.18
CA ILE A 213 -10.89 -11.60 -0.76
C ILE A 213 -10.27 -12.88 -1.35
N VAL A 214 -9.09 -12.77 -1.96
CA VAL A 214 -8.22 -13.91 -2.25
C VAL A 214 -7.27 -14.08 -1.08
N VAL A 215 -7.33 -15.22 -0.40
CA VAL A 215 -6.70 -15.41 0.92
C VAL A 215 -5.25 -15.90 0.87
N ASN A 216 -4.76 -16.34 -0.29
CA ASN A 216 -3.43 -16.95 -0.43
C ASN A 216 -2.64 -16.40 -1.63
N ASN A 217 -1.33 -16.58 -1.56
CA ASN A 217 -0.36 -16.06 -2.51
C ASN A 217 -0.64 -16.49 -3.96
N VAL A 218 -0.44 -15.53 -4.88
CA VAL A 218 -0.47 -15.72 -6.34
C VAL A 218 0.61 -16.70 -6.81
N ASN A 219 1.75 -16.75 -6.11
CA ASN A 219 2.73 -17.83 -6.23
C ASN A 219 2.20 -19.06 -5.47
N ALA A 220 1.14 -19.66 -6.02
CA ALA A 220 0.26 -20.55 -5.27
C ALA A 220 0.88 -21.91 -4.93
N ASN A 221 0.53 -22.44 -3.76
CA ASN A 221 0.94 -23.75 -3.30
C ASN A 221 -0.18 -24.79 -3.50
N ALA A 222 0.12 -25.88 -4.23
CA ALA A 222 -0.85 -26.92 -4.55
C ALA A 222 -1.48 -27.59 -3.30
N THR A 223 -0.77 -27.64 -2.16
CA THR A 223 -1.26 -28.27 -0.92
C THR A 223 -2.48 -27.57 -0.30
N LEU A 224 -2.79 -26.35 -0.74
CA LEU A 224 -4.04 -25.66 -0.40
C LEU A 224 -5.28 -26.50 -0.79
N LEU A 225 -5.17 -27.30 -1.87
CA LEU A 225 -6.23 -28.14 -2.41
C LEU A 225 -6.31 -29.53 -1.74
N THR A 226 -5.64 -29.74 -0.61
CA THR A 226 -5.86 -30.95 0.20
C THR A 226 -7.17 -30.83 0.97
N ALA A 227 -7.84 -31.95 1.23
CA ALA A 227 -9.13 -31.95 1.94
C ALA A 227 -9.08 -31.18 3.28
N GLN A 228 -8.01 -31.34 4.06
CA GLN A 228 -7.81 -30.61 5.32
C GLN A 228 -7.80 -29.09 5.12
N ASN A 229 -7.08 -28.61 4.09
CA ASN A 229 -6.98 -27.18 3.84
C ASN A 229 -8.27 -26.62 3.20
N MET A 230 -8.96 -27.40 2.37
CA MET A 230 -10.30 -27.03 1.87
C MET A 230 -11.32 -26.90 3.02
N ASP A 231 -11.28 -27.79 4.02
CA ASP A 231 -12.13 -27.66 5.22
C ASP A 231 -11.75 -26.39 6.02
N GLY A 232 -10.47 -26.05 6.07
CA GLY A 232 -9.98 -24.78 6.65
C GLY A 232 -10.49 -23.55 5.90
N LEU A 233 -10.48 -23.58 4.57
CA LEU A 233 -11.05 -22.51 3.74
C LEU A 233 -12.55 -22.33 3.98
N ALA A 234 -13.30 -23.41 4.22
CA ALA A 234 -14.70 -23.34 4.60
C ALA A 234 -14.91 -22.56 5.91
N ARG A 235 -14.06 -22.80 6.91
CA ARG A 235 -14.09 -22.03 8.17
C ARG A 235 -13.81 -20.54 7.96
N ILE A 236 -12.86 -20.21 7.08
CA ILE A 236 -12.58 -18.82 6.72
C ILE A 236 -13.81 -18.19 6.03
N ALA A 237 -14.42 -18.90 5.07
CA ALA A 237 -15.62 -18.44 4.39
C ALA A 237 -16.79 -18.19 5.36
N ASP A 238 -16.98 -19.07 6.35
CA ASP A 238 -18.00 -18.93 7.39
C ASP A 238 -17.83 -17.65 8.22
N VAL A 239 -16.59 -17.21 8.43
CA VAL A 239 -16.29 -15.96 9.15
C VAL A 239 -16.57 -14.73 8.29
N PHE A 240 -16.28 -14.76 6.99
CA PHE A 240 -16.49 -13.63 6.08
C PHE A 240 -17.95 -13.47 5.62
N ARG A 241 -18.71 -14.57 5.51
CA ARG A 241 -20.08 -14.56 4.96
C ARG A 241 -21.06 -13.61 5.67
N PRO A 242 -21.09 -13.52 7.02
CA PRO A 242 -21.93 -12.54 7.71
C PRO A 242 -21.58 -11.08 7.41
N TYR A 243 -20.39 -10.82 6.84
CA TYR A 243 -19.94 -9.49 6.43
C TYR A 243 -20.16 -9.23 4.93
N GLY A 244 -20.79 -10.16 4.20
CA GLY A 244 -21.07 -10.00 2.78
C GLY A 244 -19.86 -10.17 1.88
N ILE A 245 -18.76 -10.73 2.41
CA ILE A 245 -17.51 -10.94 1.70
C ILE A 245 -17.41 -12.41 1.30
N LYS A 246 -17.15 -12.65 0.01
CA LYS A 246 -16.85 -14.00 -0.50
C LYS A 246 -15.34 -14.24 -0.49
N ILE A 247 -14.91 -15.48 -0.26
CA ILE A 247 -13.50 -15.83 -0.41
C ILE A 247 -13.23 -16.42 -1.79
N GLY A 248 -12.07 -16.13 -2.35
CA GLY A 248 -11.48 -16.81 -3.49
C GLY A 248 -10.09 -17.33 -3.12
N VAL A 249 -9.50 -18.12 -4.01
CA VAL A 249 -8.17 -18.71 -3.80
C VAL A 249 -7.29 -18.60 -5.04
N SER A 250 -6.01 -18.36 -4.84
CA SER A 250 -5.02 -18.44 -5.91
C SER A 250 -4.66 -19.90 -6.19
N LEU A 251 -4.60 -20.29 -7.46
CA LEU A 251 -4.32 -21.67 -7.87
C LEU A 251 -2.96 -21.84 -8.51
N ASN A 252 -2.29 -22.95 -8.20
CA ASN A 252 -1.09 -23.37 -8.91
C ASN A 252 -1.51 -24.10 -10.19
N PHE A 253 -1.08 -23.59 -11.35
CA PHE A 253 -1.47 -24.13 -12.65
C PHE A 253 -1.08 -25.61 -12.83
N ALA A 254 0.06 -26.02 -12.25
CA ALA A 254 0.59 -27.38 -12.34
C ALA A 254 0.04 -28.36 -11.28
N SER A 255 -0.98 -27.95 -10.50
CA SER A 255 -1.60 -28.81 -9.47
C SER A 255 -2.05 -30.20 -9.96
N PRO A 256 -2.55 -30.39 -11.21
CA PRO A 256 -2.86 -31.73 -11.73
C PRO A 256 -1.69 -32.70 -11.66
N VAL A 257 -0.45 -32.21 -11.87
CA VAL A 257 0.77 -33.02 -11.75
C VAL A 257 1.25 -33.08 -10.31
N THR A 258 1.41 -31.92 -9.65
CA THR A 258 2.07 -31.85 -8.34
C THR A 258 1.24 -32.45 -7.21
N LEU A 259 -0.09 -32.45 -7.33
CA LEU A 259 -1.02 -33.01 -6.35
C LEU A 259 -1.93 -34.09 -6.96
N GLY A 260 -2.38 -33.90 -8.20
CA GLY A 260 -3.35 -34.79 -8.85
C GLY A 260 -2.79 -36.11 -9.38
N GLY A 261 -1.46 -36.25 -9.48
CA GLY A 261 -0.81 -37.45 -9.99
C GLY A 261 -0.96 -37.67 -11.51
N LEU A 262 -1.40 -36.65 -12.27
CA LEU A 262 -1.42 -36.70 -13.73
C LEU A 262 0.00 -36.53 -14.29
N GLY A 263 0.22 -36.99 -15.52
CA GLY A 263 1.50 -36.81 -16.23
C GLY A 263 1.62 -35.46 -16.95
N THR A 264 0.58 -34.63 -16.91
CA THR A 264 0.50 -33.35 -17.64
C THR A 264 -0.42 -32.36 -16.91
N TYR A 265 -0.22 -31.07 -17.17
CA TYR A 265 -1.14 -29.98 -16.82
C TYR A 265 -1.57 -29.18 -18.07
N ASP A 266 -1.52 -29.79 -19.26
CA ASP A 266 -2.01 -29.17 -20.51
C ASP A 266 -3.52 -28.84 -20.38
N PRO A 267 -3.94 -27.56 -20.47
CA PRO A 267 -5.34 -27.17 -20.28
C PRO A 267 -6.31 -27.76 -21.31
N LEU A 268 -5.81 -28.28 -22.44
CA LEU A 268 -6.64 -28.95 -23.45
C LEU A 268 -6.71 -30.47 -23.27
N ASP A 269 -5.94 -31.05 -22.34
CA ASP A 269 -6.05 -32.47 -22.02
C ASP A 269 -7.37 -32.72 -21.25
N PRO A 270 -8.25 -33.64 -21.73
CA PRO A 270 -9.52 -33.91 -21.06
C PRO A 270 -9.39 -34.36 -19.60
N SER A 271 -8.28 -35.04 -19.25
CA SER A 271 -8.03 -35.47 -17.87
C SER A 271 -7.72 -34.30 -16.94
N VAL A 272 -7.01 -33.27 -17.44
CA VAL A 272 -6.72 -32.03 -16.70
C VAL A 272 -7.99 -31.22 -16.49
N ALA A 273 -8.82 -31.08 -17.53
CA ALA A 273 -10.11 -30.41 -17.42
C ALA A 273 -11.05 -31.12 -16.42
N ALA A 274 -11.11 -32.45 -16.46
CA ALA A 274 -11.90 -33.24 -15.51
C ALA A 274 -11.37 -33.12 -14.07
N TRP A 275 -10.05 -33.07 -13.90
CA TRP A 275 -9.43 -32.88 -12.58
C TRP A 275 -9.80 -31.52 -11.97
N TRP A 276 -9.69 -30.44 -12.75
CA TRP A 276 -10.09 -29.10 -12.29
C TRP A 276 -11.59 -28.99 -12.01
N ALA A 277 -12.44 -29.65 -12.81
CA ALA A 277 -13.87 -29.72 -12.53
C ALA A 277 -14.15 -30.38 -11.18
N ASN A 278 -13.53 -31.55 -10.91
CA ASN A 278 -13.72 -32.26 -9.64
C ASN A 278 -13.22 -31.45 -8.42
N VAL A 279 -12.03 -30.86 -8.50
CA VAL A 279 -11.49 -29.99 -7.45
C VAL A 279 -12.42 -28.81 -7.17
N THR A 280 -12.97 -28.23 -8.24
CA THR A 280 -13.91 -27.11 -8.12
C THR A 280 -15.21 -27.56 -7.46
N ASP A 281 -15.78 -28.70 -7.87
CA ASP A 281 -16.97 -29.27 -7.22
C ASP A 281 -16.74 -29.54 -5.73
N GLU A 282 -15.56 -30.06 -5.36
CA GLU A 282 -15.20 -30.30 -3.95
C GLU A 282 -15.08 -29.02 -3.13
N LEU A 283 -14.58 -27.93 -3.73
CA LEU A 283 -14.53 -26.61 -3.10
C LEU A 283 -15.93 -26.03 -2.93
N TYR A 284 -16.79 -26.06 -3.95
CA TYR A 284 -18.15 -25.52 -3.86
C TYR A 284 -19.08 -26.35 -2.97
N GLN A 285 -18.84 -27.66 -2.81
CA GLN A 285 -19.53 -28.46 -1.78
C GLN A 285 -19.26 -27.93 -0.37
N ARG A 286 -18.04 -27.44 -0.11
CA ARG A 286 -17.63 -26.88 1.19
C ARG A 286 -17.95 -25.39 1.32
N ILE A 287 -17.84 -24.65 0.22
CA ILE A 287 -18.00 -23.20 0.15
C ILE A 287 -18.97 -22.88 -1.00
N PRO A 288 -20.30 -23.04 -0.79
CA PRO A 288 -21.28 -22.89 -1.88
C PRO A 288 -21.32 -21.50 -2.52
N ASP A 289 -20.81 -20.48 -1.83
CA ASP A 289 -20.80 -19.09 -2.24
C ASP A 289 -19.41 -18.54 -2.55
N MET A 290 -18.42 -19.41 -2.79
CA MET A 290 -17.05 -19.02 -3.15
C MET A 290 -17.05 -17.98 -4.29
N ALA A 291 -16.12 -17.03 -4.21
CA ALA A 291 -15.95 -15.98 -5.22
C ALA A 291 -15.42 -16.56 -6.54
N GLY A 292 -14.47 -17.48 -6.43
CA GLY A 292 -13.80 -18.13 -7.56
C GLY A 292 -12.28 -18.15 -7.37
N TYR A 293 -11.53 -17.96 -8.44
CA TYR A 293 -10.08 -18.18 -8.47
C TYR A 293 -9.29 -16.93 -8.86
N LEU A 294 -8.03 -16.89 -8.43
CA LEU A 294 -6.99 -16.02 -8.96
C LEU A 294 -5.88 -16.90 -9.58
N VAL A 295 -5.36 -16.53 -10.75
CA VAL A 295 -4.28 -17.27 -11.42
C VAL A 295 -3.19 -16.33 -11.89
N LYS A 296 -1.95 -16.61 -11.46
CA LYS A 296 -0.70 -16.14 -12.06
C LYS A 296 -0.10 -17.32 -12.83
N ALA A 297 0.11 -17.17 -14.12
CA ALA A 297 0.62 -18.24 -14.98
C ALA A 297 1.65 -17.67 -15.97
N SER A 298 2.62 -18.50 -16.37
CA SER A 298 3.67 -18.16 -17.35
C SER A 298 4.45 -16.87 -17.00
N SER A 299 4.73 -16.66 -15.71
CA SER A 299 5.33 -15.43 -15.21
C SER A 299 6.25 -15.74 -14.03
N GLU A 300 7.49 -15.25 -14.08
CA GLU A 300 8.51 -15.39 -13.01
C GLU A 300 8.69 -16.84 -12.52
N GLY A 301 8.76 -17.79 -13.47
CA GLY A 301 8.92 -19.21 -13.17
C GLY A 301 7.64 -19.94 -12.73
N GLN A 302 6.50 -19.25 -12.61
CA GLN A 302 5.21 -19.91 -12.35
C GLN A 302 4.75 -20.71 -13.57
N PRO A 303 4.25 -21.94 -13.37
CA PRO A 303 3.80 -22.80 -14.47
C PRO A 303 2.61 -22.18 -15.21
N GLY A 304 2.47 -22.51 -16.49
CA GLY A 304 1.39 -21.98 -17.30
C GLY A 304 1.21 -22.67 -18.65
N PRO A 305 0.26 -22.17 -19.47
CA PRO A 305 -0.12 -22.76 -20.74
C PRO A 305 1.01 -22.75 -21.80
N ASP A 306 1.94 -21.82 -21.70
CA ASP A 306 3.11 -21.68 -22.57
C ASP A 306 3.98 -22.94 -22.62
N THR A 307 4.06 -23.69 -21.51
CA THR A 307 4.78 -24.98 -21.43
C THR A 307 4.28 -25.99 -22.47
N TYR A 308 3.01 -25.90 -22.87
CA TYR A 308 2.38 -26.80 -23.84
C TYR A 308 2.03 -26.09 -25.16
N ASN A 309 2.65 -24.93 -25.43
CA ASN A 309 2.36 -24.10 -26.59
C ASN A 309 0.86 -23.77 -26.71
N ARG A 310 0.22 -23.50 -25.56
CA ARG A 310 -1.17 -23.04 -25.47
C ARG A 310 -1.22 -21.55 -25.24
N THR A 311 -2.31 -20.93 -25.65
CA THR A 311 -2.56 -19.51 -25.41
C THR A 311 -2.96 -19.27 -23.94
N LEU A 312 -2.78 -18.03 -23.48
CA LEU A 312 -3.24 -17.61 -22.15
C LEU A 312 -4.77 -17.72 -22.02
N ALA A 313 -5.52 -17.55 -23.11
CA ALA A 313 -6.97 -17.75 -23.14
C ALA A 313 -7.34 -19.23 -22.92
N GLU A 314 -6.70 -20.17 -23.62
CA GLU A 314 -6.91 -21.61 -23.38
C GLU A 314 -6.56 -21.99 -21.94
N GLY A 315 -5.45 -21.45 -21.41
CA GLY A 315 -5.05 -21.65 -20.02
C GLY A 315 -6.03 -21.07 -19.01
N ALA A 316 -6.60 -19.88 -19.25
CA ALA A 316 -7.63 -19.30 -18.38
C ALA A 316 -8.95 -20.10 -18.46
N ASN A 317 -9.36 -20.49 -19.66
CA ASN A 317 -10.67 -21.06 -19.92
C ASN A 317 -10.88 -22.44 -19.28
N VAL A 318 -9.83 -23.22 -18.97
CA VAL A 318 -9.98 -24.49 -18.23
C VAL A 318 -10.52 -24.25 -16.81
N PHE A 319 -10.03 -23.21 -16.12
CA PHE A 319 -10.52 -22.82 -14.79
C PHE A 319 -11.89 -22.16 -14.89
N ALA A 320 -12.07 -21.27 -15.86
CA ALA A 320 -13.32 -20.54 -16.05
C ALA A 320 -14.49 -21.50 -16.27
N LYS A 321 -14.31 -22.51 -17.13
CA LYS A 321 -15.31 -23.55 -17.40
C LYS A 321 -15.62 -24.41 -16.17
N ALA A 322 -14.62 -24.73 -15.35
CA ALA A 322 -14.85 -25.45 -14.09
C ALA A 322 -15.68 -24.60 -13.09
N LEU A 323 -15.54 -23.28 -13.11
CA LEU A 323 -16.29 -22.35 -12.24
C LEU A 323 -17.72 -22.06 -12.73
N GLN A 324 -18.00 -22.18 -14.03
CA GLN A 324 -19.29 -21.79 -14.64
C GLN A 324 -20.54 -22.43 -13.98
N PRO A 325 -20.58 -23.75 -13.69
CA PRO A 325 -21.74 -24.38 -13.05
C PRO A 325 -22.10 -23.78 -11.69
N HIS A 326 -21.13 -23.15 -11.03
CA HIS A 326 -21.25 -22.59 -9.69
C HIS A 326 -21.38 -21.06 -9.66
N GLY A 327 -21.27 -20.41 -10.82
CA GLY A 327 -21.32 -18.94 -10.95
C GLY A 327 -20.08 -18.23 -10.42
N GLY A 328 -18.94 -18.92 -10.36
CA GLY A 328 -17.66 -18.36 -9.93
C GLY A 328 -16.97 -17.49 -10.97
N ILE A 329 -16.12 -16.58 -10.51
CA ILE A 329 -15.32 -15.66 -11.34
C ILE A 329 -13.87 -16.12 -11.37
N LEU A 330 -13.24 -16.10 -12.54
CA LEU A 330 -11.79 -16.24 -12.67
C LEU A 330 -11.15 -14.85 -12.80
N MET A 331 -10.34 -14.46 -11.83
CA MET A 331 -9.35 -13.40 -12.01
C MET A 331 -8.08 -14.00 -12.61
N PHE A 332 -7.75 -13.62 -13.84
CA PHE A 332 -6.54 -14.06 -14.52
C PHE A 332 -5.58 -12.87 -14.63
N ARG A 333 -4.42 -12.94 -13.99
CA ARG A 333 -3.47 -11.81 -13.94
C ARG A 333 -2.80 -11.62 -15.29
N THR A 334 -2.67 -10.37 -15.72
CA THR A 334 -1.94 -10.02 -16.95
C THR A 334 -0.48 -9.64 -16.71
N PHE A 335 0.01 -9.83 -15.50
CA PHE A 335 1.42 -9.65 -15.14
C PHE A 335 2.27 -10.80 -15.70
N VAL A 336 2.47 -10.78 -17.02
CA VAL A 336 3.20 -11.76 -17.83
C VAL A 336 4.21 -11.00 -18.69
N TYR A 337 5.47 -11.38 -18.58
CA TYR A 337 6.57 -10.82 -19.36
C TYR A 337 7.75 -11.80 -19.36
N ASP A 338 8.66 -11.61 -20.32
CA ASP A 338 9.93 -12.34 -20.34
C ASP A 338 10.95 -11.60 -19.45
N HIS A 339 11.38 -12.26 -18.37
CA HIS A 339 12.38 -11.75 -17.42
C HIS A 339 13.82 -12.18 -17.78
N HIS A 340 14.00 -12.70 -19.00
CA HIS A 340 15.30 -13.02 -19.60
C HIS A 340 15.61 -12.18 -20.83
N ILE A 341 14.88 -11.07 -21.04
CA ILE A 341 15.17 -10.14 -22.14
C ILE A 341 16.57 -9.55 -21.99
N ASN A 342 17.22 -9.27 -23.12
CA ASN A 342 18.59 -8.77 -23.15
C ASN A 342 18.62 -7.26 -23.35
N GLU A 343 19.19 -6.52 -22.40
CA GLU A 343 19.32 -5.06 -22.45
C GLU A 343 20.10 -4.57 -23.68
N SER A 344 21.12 -5.32 -24.12
CA SER A 344 21.91 -4.94 -25.30
C SER A 344 21.08 -4.90 -26.60
N ILE A 345 19.88 -5.50 -26.61
CA ILE A 345 18.92 -5.41 -27.70
C ILE A 345 17.99 -4.23 -27.40
N TRP A 346 18.21 -3.11 -28.08
CA TRP A 346 17.49 -1.85 -27.82
C TRP A 346 15.99 -1.90 -28.12
N THR A 347 15.51 -2.89 -28.86
CA THR A 347 14.08 -3.11 -29.10
C THR A 347 13.39 -3.95 -28.03
N ASN A 348 14.14 -4.56 -27.10
CA ASN A 348 13.53 -5.30 -25.99
C ASN A 348 12.93 -4.30 -24.99
N ASP A 349 11.69 -4.56 -24.58
CA ASP A 349 10.98 -3.76 -23.60
C ASP A 349 9.94 -4.57 -22.86
N ARG A 350 10.06 -4.62 -21.53
CA ARG A 350 9.05 -5.25 -20.68
C ARG A 350 7.71 -4.50 -20.74
N ALA A 351 7.70 -3.17 -20.94
CA ALA A 351 6.48 -2.38 -20.96
C ALA A 351 5.53 -2.77 -22.11
N ASN A 352 6.04 -3.40 -23.17
CA ASN A 352 5.23 -3.89 -24.29
C ASN A 352 4.51 -5.22 -23.99
N ALA A 353 5.01 -6.00 -23.04
CA ALA A 353 4.65 -7.41 -22.87
C ALA A 353 3.14 -7.61 -22.67
N GLN A 354 2.50 -6.82 -21.80
CA GLN A 354 1.07 -6.98 -21.51
C GLN A 354 0.21 -6.90 -22.78
N VAL A 355 0.49 -5.93 -23.66
CA VAL A 355 -0.26 -5.78 -24.92
C VAL A 355 0.09 -6.89 -25.89
N ASP A 356 1.37 -7.25 -26.02
CA ASP A 356 1.81 -8.30 -26.95
C ASP A 356 1.21 -9.67 -26.63
N PHE A 357 1.10 -10.01 -25.34
CA PHE A 357 0.54 -11.28 -24.88
C PHE A 357 -1.00 -11.32 -24.97
N PHE A 358 -1.69 -10.22 -24.66
CA PHE A 358 -3.15 -10.26 -24.44
C PHE A 358 -3.99 -9.63 -25.54
N LYS A 359 -3.49 -8.64 -26.29
CA LYS A 359 -4.31 -7.92 -27.30
C LYS A 359 -4.96 -8.84 -28.32
N LYS A 360 -4.22 -9.82 -28.83
CA LYS A 360 -4.72 -10.78 -29.83
C LYS A 360 -5.73 -11.79 -29.27
N LEU A 361 -5.85 -11.86 -27.94
CA LEU A 361 -6.74 -12.77 -27.23
C LEU A 361 -8.08 -12.12 -26.84
N ASP A 362 -8.30 -10.85 -27.19
CA ASP A 362 -9.57 -10.18 -26.91
C ASP A 362 -10.76 -10.94 -27.51
N GLY A 363 -11.77 -11.22 -26.68
CA GLY A 363 -12.95 -11.99 -27.07
C GLY A 363 -12.77 -13.52 -27.09
N GLN A 364 -11.59 -14.04 -26.70
CA GLN A 364 -11.34 -15.48 -26.60
C GLN A 364 -11.53 -16.05 -25.18
N PHE A 365 -11.67 -15.18 -24.18
CA PHE A 365 -11.89 -15.58 -22.79
C PHE A 365 -13.38 -15.86 -22.52
N GLU A 366 -13.68 -16.82 -21.65
CA GLU A 366 -15.05 -17.08 -21.19
C GLU A 366 -15.67 -15.87 -20.47
N GLU A 367 -17.00 -15.75 -20.48
CA GLU A 367 -17.72 -14.58 -19.95
C GLU A 367 -17.48 -14.31 -18.45
N ASN A 368 -17.10 -15.34 -17.67
CA ASN A 368 -16.79 -15.25 -16.25
C ASN A 368 -15.29 -15.02 -15.95
N VAL A 369 -14.46 -14.78 -16.98
CA VAL A 369 -13.07 -14.36 -16.82
C VAL A 369 -13.00 -12.85 -16.71
N ILE A 370 -12.18 -12.37 -15.78
CA ILE A 370 -11.75 -10.99 -15.65
C ILE A 370 -10.23 -10.96 -15.74
N LEU A 371 -9.70 -10.20 -16.70
CA LEU A 371 -8.27 -9.91 -16.75
C LEU A 371 -7.93 -8.87 -15.68
N GLN A 372 -7.11 -9.28 -14.71
CA GLN A 372 -6.64 -8.43 -13.62
C GLN A 372 -5.32 -7.75 -14.04
N ILE A 373 -5.36 -6.44 -14.25
CA ILE A 373 -4.31 -5.64 -14.88
C ILE A 373 -3.76 -4.64 -13.86
N LYS A 374 -2.46 -4.64 -13.61
CA LYS A 374 -1.79 -3.61 -12.79
C LYS A 374 -2.04 -2.22 -13.35
N PHE A 375 -2.00 -1.19 -12.50
CA PHE A 375 -2.26 0.19 -12.95
C PHE A 375 -1.31 0.65 -14.07
N GLY A 376 -0.06 0.18 -14.05
CA GLY A 376 0.94 0.39 -15.08
C GLY A 376 1.49 -0.93 -15.64
N PRO A 377 2.30 -0.85 -16.72
CA PRO A 377 2.75 -2.03 -17.45
C PRO A 377 4.00 -2.72 -16.86
N ILE A 378 4.66 -2.13 -15.85
CA ILE A 378 5.84 -2.71 -15.20
C ILE A 378 5.47 -3.41 -13.90
N ASP A 379 5.47 -2.74 -12.75
CA ASP A 379 5.36 -3.36 -11.43
C ASP A 379 5.19 -2.36 -10.28
N PHE A 380 4.05 -1.67 -10.22
CA PHE A 380 3.66 -0.84 -9.08
C PHE A 380 4.69 0.21 -8.64
N GLN A 381 5.48 0.73 -9.58
CA GLN A 381 6.53 1.71 -9.29
C GLN A 381 5.95 3.02 -8.75
N VAL A 382 6.81 3.87 -8.17
CA VAL A 382 6.41 5.17 -7.58
C VAL A 382 5.60 6.04 -8.55
N ARG A 383 5.87 5.91 -9.84
CA ARG A 383 5.03 6.39 -10.94
C ARG A 383 5.21 5.50 -12.16
N GLU A 384 4.10 5.15 -12.80
CA GLU A 384 4.05 4.54 -14.14
C GLU A 384 2.95 5.23 -14.95
N PRO A 385 3.03 5.29 -16.29
CA PRO A 385 1.86 5.61 -17.08
C PRO A 385 0.80 4.51 -16.94
N VAL A 386 -0.45 4.86 -17.22
CA VAL A 386 -1.55 3.89 -17.29
C VAL A 386 -1.20 2.74 -18.23
N SER A 387 -1.47 1.49 -17.83
CA SER A 387 -1.26 0.34 -18.72
C SER A 387 -2.04 0.50 -20.04
N PRO A 388 -1.37 0.44 -21.21
CA PRO A 388 -2.05 0.58 -22.49
C PRO A 388 -3.00 -0.60 -22.78
N LEU A 389 -2.89 -1.70 -22.03
CA LEU A 389 -3.78 -2.86 -22.19
C LEU A 389 -5.27 -2.48 -21.98
N PHE A 390 -5.56 -1.51 -21.11
CA PHE A 390 -6.93 -1.02 -20.90
C PHE A 390 -7.57 -0.44 -22.18
N ALA A 391 -6.77 0.06 -23.13
CA ALA A 391 -7.23 0.58 -24.42
C ALA A 391 -7.25 -0.48 -25.54
N ASN A 392 -6.74 -1.69 -25.29
CA ASN A 392 -6.53 -2.72 -26.31
C ASN A 392 -7.48 -3.92 -26.16
N LEU A 393 -8.37 -3.93 -25.17
CA LEU A 393 -9.33 -5.00 -24.91
C LEU A 393 -10.77 -4.46 -24.86
N TYR A 394 -11.57 -4.81 -25.86
CA TYR A 394 -12.94 -4.32 -26.04
C TYR A 394 -13.93 -5.36 -25.51
N GLN A 395 -13.70 -6.64 -25.82
CA GLN A 395 -14.64 -7.73 -25.59
C GLN A 395 -14.37 -8.52 -24.30
N THR A 396 -13.26 -8.26 -23.62
CA THR A 396 -12.84 -9.00 -22.42
C THR A 396 -13.07 -8.17 -21.14
N ASN A 397 -13.62 -8.78 -20.09
CA ASN A 397 -13.79 -8.11 -18.80
C ASN A 397 -12.43 -7.79 -18.16
N MET A 398 -12.35 -6.67 -17.45
CA MET A 398 -11.12 -6.19 -16.83
C MET A 398 -11.34 -5.70 -15.40
N ALA A 399 -10.33 -5.87 -14.56
CA ALA A 399 -10.23 -5.22 -13.26
C ALA A 399 -8.85 -4.59 -13.11
N ILE A 400 -8.78 -3.43 -12.44
CA ILE A 400 -7.50 -2.84 -12.05
C ILE A 400 -6.95 -3.56 -10.82
N GLU A 401 -5.66 -3.86 -10.82
CA GLU A 401 -4.88 -4.31 -9.67
C GLU A 401 -4.09 -3.10 -9.15
N LEU A 402 -4.31 -2.76 -7.87
CA LEU A 402 -3.55 -1.76 -7.14
C LEU A 402 -2.70 -2.44 -6.05
N GLN A 403 -1.71 -1.74 -5.51
CA GLN A 403 -0.91 -2.22 -4.39
C GLN A 403 -1.14 -1.30 -3.19
N VAL A 404 -1.74 -1.84 -2.11
CA VAL A 404 -1.90 -1.15 -0.83
C VAL A 404 -0.68 -1.42 0.05
N THR A 405 -0.15 -2.64 0.03
CA THR A 405 1.19 -2.91 0.56
C THR A 405 2.22 -2.11 -0.22
N GLN A 406 3.20 -1.55 0.47
CA GLN A 406 4.09 -0.53 -0.11
C GLN A 406 5.41 -1.13 -0.60
N GLU A 407 5.39 -2.14 -1.49
CA GLU A 407 6.61 -2.83 -1.92
C GLU A 407 7.70 -1.89 -2.42
N TYR A 408 7.37 -1.07 -3.43
CA TYR A 408 8.26 -0.06 -4.01
C TYR A 408 8.05 1.33 -3.38
N LEU A 409 7.27 1.42 -2.31
CA LEU A 409 6.81 2.68 -1.73
C LEU A 409 7.18 2.77 -0.24
N GLY A 410 8.33 2.20 0.12
CA GLY A 410 8.97 2.32 1.43
C GLY A 410 8.44 1.37 2.48
N GLN A 411 7.81 0.27 2.06
CA GLN A 411 7.49 -0.92 2.87
C GLN A 411 6.81 -0.62 4.22
N GLN A 412 5.90 0.36 4.22
CA GLN A 412 5.15 0.86 5.38
C GLN A 412 5.98 1.53 6.49
N ASP A 413 7.30 1.66 6.31
CA ASP A 413 8.17 2.46 7.18
C ASP A 413 8.27 3.90 6.70
N HIS A 414 7.94 4.17 5.43
CA HIS A 414 7.74 5.50 4.90
C HIS A 414 6.24 5.83 4.85
N LEU A 415 5.89 7.04 5.28
CA LEU A 415 4.57 7.60 5.01
C LEU A 415 4.43 7.85 3.50
N VAL A 416 3.48 7.16 2.87
CA VAL A 416 3.07 7.37 1.47
C VAL A 416 1.56 7.16 1.35
N TYR A 417 0.81 8.23 1.10
CA TYR A 417 -0.64 8.17 0.86
C TYR A 417 -0.94 7.97 -0.62
N LEU A 418 -1.46 6.80 -0.96
CA LEU A 418 -1.53 6.28 -2.34
C LEU A 418 -2.74 6.74 -3.13
N SER A 419 -3.73 7.35 -2.48
CA SER A 419 -4.95 7.79 -3.16
C SER A 419 -4.68 8.77 -4.29
N LEU A 420 -3.67 9.64 -4.15
CA LEU A 420 -3.29 10.60 -5.19
C LEU A 420 -2.78 9.91 -6.46
N LEU A 421 -1.85 8.96 -6.30
CA LEU A 421 -1.35 8.12 -7.39
C LEU A 421 -2.51 7.38 -8.08
N TRP A 422 -3.38 6.74 -7.31
CA TRP A 422 -4.49 6.00 -7.89
C TRP A 422 -5.48 6.90 -8.61
N LYS A 423 -5.77 8.11 -8.09
CA LYS A 423 -6.63 9.07 -8.78
C LYS A 423 -6.03 9.52 -10.11
N GLU A 424 -4.71 9.75 -10.16
CA GLU A 424 -4.05 10.08 -11.42
C GLU A 424 -4.28 9.01 -12.50
N ILE A 425 -4.21 7.73 -12.12
CA ILE A 425 -4.50 6.62 -13.03
C ILE A 425 -6.00 6.55 -13.39
N LEU A 426 -6.88 6.62 -12.39
CA LEU A 426 -8.32 6.42 -12.57
C LEU A 426 -8.98 7.53 -13.40
N ASP A 427 -8.47 8.75 -13.26
CA ASP A 427 -8.94 9.95 -13.95
C ASP A 427 -8.24 10.18 -15.30
N PHE A 428 -7.29 9.33 -15.69
CA PHE A 428 -6.65 9.39 -17.00
C PHE A 428 -7.61 8.99 -18.11
N ASP A 429 -7.78 9.86 -19.11
CA ASP A 429 -8.59 9.58 -20.30
C ASP A 429 -7.73 8.97 -21.41
N LEU A 430 -7.94 7.69 -21.72
CA LEU A 430 -7.20 7.00 -22.78
C LEU A 430 -7.64 7.41 -24.20
N ARG A 431 -8.77 8.12 -24.37
CA ARG A 431 -9.26 8.60 -25.67
C ARG A 431 -9.48 7.50 -26.72
N VAL A 432 -9.90 6.31 -26.29
CA VAL A 432 -10.20 5.18 -27.19
C VAL A 432 -11.26 5.58 -28.20
N ASP A 433 -10.99 5.34 -29.49
CA ASP A 433 -11.82 5.77 -30.63
C ASP A 433 -12.15 7.28 -30.65
N HIS A 434 -11.25 8.12 -30.14
CA HIS A 434 -11.46 9.57 -30.01
C HIS A 434 -12.62 9.96 -29.08
N GLN A 435 -13.01 9.06 -28.16
CA GLN A 435 -14.08 9.29 -27.18
C GLN A 435 -13.54 9.28 -25.74
N PRO A 436 -14.18 10.02 -24.81
CA PRO A 436 -13.83 9.94 -23.40
C PRO A 436 -13.84 8.49 -22.91
N SER A 437 -12.71 8.06 -22.38
CA SER A 437 -12.39 6.68 -22.00
C SER A 437 -11.54 6.70 -20.73
N LEU A 438 -12.10 7.29 -19.66
CA LEU A 438 -11.45 7.30 -18.36
C LEU A 438 -11.19 5.86 -17.90
N VAL A 439 -10.04 5.59 -17.29
CA VAL A 439 -9.69 4.25 -16.81
C VAL A 439 -10.79 3.69 -15.91
N ARG A 440 -11.36 4.51 -15.02
CA ARG A 440 -12.50 4.12 -14.18
C ARG A 440 -13.72 3.64 -15.00
N ASP A 441 -14.04 4.28 -16.11
CA ASP A 441 -15.18 3.91 -16.97
C ASP A 441 -14.91 2.63 -17.76
N ILE A 442 -13.63 2.34 -18.05
CA ILE A 442 -13.20 1.09 -18.69
C ILE A 442 -13.33 -0.07 -17.70
N ILE A 443 -12.77 0.05 -16.50
CA ILE A 443 -12.73 -1.06 -15.53
C ILE A 443 -14.12 -1.39 -14.95
N SER A 444 -15.05 -0.44 -14.90
CA SER A 444 -16.46 -0.74 -14.54
C SER A 444 -17.22 -1.44 -15.66
N GLY A 445 -16.69 -1.43 -16.89
CA GLY A 445 -17.34 -1.93 -18.08
C GLY A 445 -18.22 -0.91 -18.80
N GLN A 446 -18.43 0.29 -18.24
CA GLN A 446 -19.28 1.32 -18.82
C GLN A 446 -18.85 1.73 -20.23
N ARG A 447 -17.54 1.89 -20.47
CA ARG A 447 -17.02 2.33 -21.78
C ARG A 447 -17.24 1.30 -22.91
N PHE A 448 -17.28 0.01 -22.60
CA PHE A 448 -17.33 -1.08 -23.58
C PHE A 448 -18.52 -2.04 -23.40
N ASP A 449 -19.54 -1.63 -22.63
CA ASP A 449 -20.76 -2.40 -22.32
C ASP A 449 -20.49 -3.82 -21.78
N ARG A 450 -19.50 -3.93 -20.87
CA ARG A 450 -19.16 -5.18 -20.21
C ARG A 450 -19.92 -5.35 -18.91
N ARG A 451 -20.40 -6.57 -18.64
CA ARG A 451 -21.19 -6.88 -17.45
C ARG A 451 -20.35 -7.10 -16.19
N LEU A 452 -19.12 -7.58 -16.35
CA LEU A 452 -18.19 -7.81 -15.25
C LEU A 452 -16.98 -6.89 -15.38
N GLY A 453 -16.40 -6.58 -14.23
CA GLY A 453 -15.22 -5.75 -14.09
C GLY A 453 -15.12 -5.19 -12.68
N GLY A 454 -14.02 -4.48 -12.41
CA GLY A 454 -13.88 -3.71 -11.19
C GLY A 454 -12.46 -3.64 -10.65
N TRP A 455 -12.29 -4.05 -9.40
CA TRP A 455 -11.13 -3.69 -8.59
C TRP A 455 -10.54 -4.90 -7.87
N ALA A 456 -9.22 -4.93 -7.80
CA ALA A 456 -8.42 -5.75 -6.91
C ALA A 456 -7.31 -4.90 -6.29
N ALA A 457 -6.94 -5.19 -5.05
CA ALA A 457 -5.74 -4.59 -4.44
C ALA A 457 -4.97 -5.60 -3.61
N VAL A 458 -3.64 -5.62 -3.74
CA VAL A 458 -2.74 -6.39 -2.89
C VAL A 458 -2.59 -5.67 -1.55
N VAL A 459 -3.13 -6.24 -0.47
CA VAL A 459 -3.19 -5.60 0.84
C VAL A 459 -2.11 -6.09 1.79
N ASN A 460 -1.91 -7.41 1.86
CA ASN A 460 -0.91 -8.06 2.73
C ASN A 460 -1.04 -7.68 4.21
N ALA A 461 -2.28 -7.67 4.71
CA ALA A 461 -2.54 -7.43 6.12
C ALA A 461 -2.01 -8.58 6.98
N GLY A 462 -1.22 -8.26 8.01
CA GLY A 462 -0.58 -9.22 8.89
C GLY A 462 -1.02 -9.14 10.35
N THR A 463 -0.33 -9.89 11.21
CA THR A 463 -0.62 -10.01 12.64
C THR A 463 -0.11 -8.84 13.51
N ASN A 464 0.56 -7.84 12.96
CA ASN A 464 0.80 -6.57 13.65
C ASN A 464 -0.54 -5.85 13.93
N THR A 465 -0.74 -5.27 15.13
CA THR A 465 -2.01 -4.65 15.53
C THR A 465 -2.47 -3.50 14.64
N THR A 466 -1.55 -2.86 13.91
CA THR A 466 -1.87 -1.84 12.90
C THR A 466 -2.36 -2.42 11.57
N TRP A 467 -2.34 -3.75 11.40
CA TRP A 467 -2.67 -4.52 10.19
C TRP A 467 -1.70 -4.35 9.02
N LEU A 468 -1.18 -3.14 8.81
CA LEU A 468 -0.28 -2.77 7.72
C LEU A 468 1.05 -2.20 8.23
N GLY A 469 1.52 -2.63 9.40
CA GLY A 469 2.80 -2.21 9.98
C GLY A 469 2.82 -0.77 10.53
N SER A 470 2.07 0.15 9.93
CA SER A 470 2.00 1.56 10.31
C SER A 470 0.56 2.02 10.49
N HIS A 471 0.32 2.87 11.50
CA HIS A 471 -0.99 3.51 11.71
C HIS A 471 -1.44 4.31 10.51
N LEU A 472 -0.52 5.03 9.85
CA LEU A 472 -0.86 5.88 8.71
C LEU A 472 -1.07 5.08 7.43
N ALA A 473 -0.42 3.92 7.26
CA ALA A 473 -0.64 3.05 6.09
C ALA A 473 -2.10 2.53 5.99
N MET A 474 -2.81 2.44 7.11
CA MET A 474 -4.23 2.06 7.12
C MET A 474 -5.14 3.05 6.37
N SER A 475 -4.71 4.29 6.13
CA SER A 475 -5.45 5.22 5.28
C SER A 475 -5.50 4.76 3.82
N ASN A 476 -4.50 3.99 3.36
CA ASN A 476 -4.45 3.45 1.99
C ASN A 476 -5.50 2.35 1.78
N LEU A 477 -5.66 1.43 2.75
CA LEU A 477 -6.74 0.43 2.69
C LEU A 477 -8.12 1.09 2.74
N TYR A 478 -8.29 2.09 3.62
CA TYR A 478 -9.54 2.85 3.68
C TYR A 478 -9.83 3.54 2.35
N ALA A 479 -8.85 4.24 1.78
CA ALA A 479 -9.00 4.94 0.51
C ALA A 479 -9.29 4.00 -0.65
N TYR A 480 -8.65 2.81 -0.69
CA TYR A 480 -8.94 1.79 -1.69
C TYR A 480 -10.42 1.41 -1.69
N GLY A 481 -11.00 1.07 -0.53
CA GLY A 481 -12.42 0.69 -0.47
C GLY A 481 -13.38 1.84 -0.81
N ARG A 482 -13.04 3.08 -0.42
CA ARG A 482 -13.81 4.28 -0.81
C ARG A 482 -13.79 4.50 -2.32
N LEU A 483 -12.62 4.47 -2.96
CA LEU A 483 -12.48 4.65 -4.40
C LEU A 483 -13.09 3.49 -5.20
N ALA A 484 -12.98 2.25 -4.71
CA ALA A 484 -13.60 1.08 -5.34
C ALA A 484 -15.14 1.17 -5.34
N TRP A 485 -15.72 1.89 -4.37
CA TRP A 485 -17.14 2.22 -4.35
C TRP A 485 -17.49 3.43 -5.23
N CYS A 486 -16.74 4.52 -5.10
CA CYS A 486 -16.95 5.78 -5.80
C CYS A 486 -15.59 6.41 -6.22
N PRO A 487 -15.12 6.16 -7.45
CA PRO A 487 -13.80 6.63 -7.90
C PRO A 487 -13.72 8.15 -8.12
N THR A 488 -14.87 8.84 -8.14
CA THR A 488 -14.95 10.30 -8.25
C THR A 488 -14.74 11.01 -6.92
N ASP A 489 -14.75 10.30 -5.79
CA ASP A 489 -14.49 10.90 -4.48
C ASP A 489 -13.07 11.51 -4.44
N GLY A 490 -12.93 12.61 -3.70
CA GLY A 490 -11.66 13.31 -3.57
C GLY A 490 -10.73 12.66 -2.54
N SER A 491 -9.43 12.59 -2.85
CA SER A 491 -8.43 11.94 -2.00
C SER A 491 -8.31 12.59 -0.62
N GLN A 492 -8.45 13.91 -0.55
CA GLN A 492 -8.32 14.66 0.70
C GLN A 492 -9.54 14.41 1.61
N GLU A 493 -10.75 14.40 1.05
CA GLU A 493 -11.98 14.17 1.79
C GLU A 493 -12.00 12.75 2.37
N ILE A 494 -11.62 11.76 1.56
CA ILE A 494 -11.44 10.37 2.00
C ILE A 494 -10.46 10.28 3.17
N LEU A 495 -9.32 10.95 3.06
CA LEU A 495 -8.30 10.98 4.11
C LEU A 495 -8.83 11.65 5.39
N GLN A 496 -9.49 12.79 5.26
CA GLN A 496 -10.04 13.52 6.41
C GLN A 496 -11.10 12.72 7.17
N ASP A 497 -11.95 11.98 6.46
CA ASP A 497 -12.90 11.05 7.09
C ASP A 497 -12.15 9.97 7.88
N TRP A 498 -11.12 9.37 7.29
CA TRP A 498 -10.30 8.37 7.96
C TRP A 498 -9.58 8.94 9.19
N ILE A 499 -9.03 10.17 9.12
CA ILE A 499 -8.38 10.83 10.26
C ILE A 499 -9.39 11.05 11.39
N ARG A 500 -10.60 11.53 11.09
CA ARG A 500 -11.65 11.74 12.11
C ARG A 500 -12.03 10.45 12.83
N LEU A 501 -12.14 9.36 12.07
CA LEU A 501 -12.47 8.03 12.59
C LEU A 501 -11.30 7.40 13.37
N THR A 502 -10.06 7.72 13.00
CA THR A 502 -8.86 7.08 13.53
C THR A 502 -8.24 7.89 14.67
N PHE A 503 -7.90 9.15 14.47
CA PHE A 503 -7.24 10.00 15.46
C PHE A 503 -8.19 10.92 16.23
N GLY A 504 -9.42 11.10 15.74
CA GLY A 504 -10.43 11.95 16.36
C GLY A 504 -10.62 13.26 15.60
N ARG A 505 -11.44 14.15 16.17
CA ARG A 505 -11.98 15.33 15.47
C ARG A 505 -11.26 16.64 15.82
N ASP A 506 -10.10 16.56 16.45
CA ASP A 506 -9.31 17.77 16.70
C ASP A 506 -8.86 18.36 15.36
N GLN A 507 -9.07 19.66 15.18
CA GLN A 507 -8.82 20.31 13.90
C GLN A 507 -7.32 20.43 13.59
N HIS A 508 -6.47 20.62 14.61
CA HIS A 508 -5.03 20.69 14.41
C HIS A 508 -4.46 19.32 14.02
N VAL A 509 -4.92 18.24 14.67
CA VAL A 509 -4.59 16.87 14.27
C VAL A 509 -5.05 16.60 12.83
N LEU A 510 -6.29 16.97 12.50
CA LEU A 510 -6.85 16.78 11.16
C LEU A 510 -6.03 17.48 10.07
N ASP A 511 -5.77 18.78 10.25
CA ASP A 511 -5.07 19.60 9.26
C ASP A 511 -3.62 19.14 9.08
N THR A 512 -2.94 18.81 10.19
CA THR A 512 -1.53 18.39 10.18
C THR A 512 -1.35 17.05 9.48
N ILE A 513 -2.15 16.03 9.84
CA ILE A 513 -2.06 14.70 9.20
C ILE A 513 -2.48 14.81 7.73
N THR A 514 -3.48 15.64 7.40
CA THR A 514 -3.88 15.88 6.01
C THR A 514 -2.73 16.45 5.19
N ASP A 515 -2.07 17.50 5.67
CA ASP A 515 -0.96 18.13 4.96
C ASP A 515 0.21 17.16 4.73
N MET A 516 0.62 16.42 5.77
CA MET A 516 1.67 15.41 5.69
C MET A 516 1.35 14.33 4.65
N SER A 517 0.18 13.71 4.76
CA SER A 517 -0.23 12.63 3.86
C SER A 517 -0.39 13.11 2.41
N MET A 518 -0.96 14.29 2.17
CA MET A 518 -1.13 14.79 0.80
C MET A 518 0.20 15.15 0.11
N LYS A 519 1.24 15.47 0.89
CA LYS A 519 2.61 15.72 0.38
C LYS A 519 3.47 14.47 0.29
N SER A 520 3.04 13.37 0.93
CA SER A 520 3.89 12.19 1.14
C SER A 520 4.30 11.44 -0.12
N TRP A 521 3.38 11.22 -1.08
CA TRP A 521 3.71 10.57 -2.35
C TRP A 521 4.62 11.43 -3.24
N PRO A 522 4.32 12.73 -3.48
CA PRO A 522 5.25 13.60 -4.20
C PRO A 522 6.63 13.69 -3.53
N ALA A 523 6.69 13.72 -2.19
CA ALA A 523 7.97 13.69 -1.47
C ALA A 523 8.73 12.38 -1.74
N TYR A 524 8.05 11.23 -1.64
CA TYR A 524 8.63 9.92 -1.91
C TYR A 524 9.14 9.81 -3.35
N GLU A 525 8.37 10.24 -4.35
CA GLU A 525 8.83 10.32 -5.75
C GLU A 525 10.07 11.20 -5.90
N ASN A 526 10.07 12.37 -5.25
CA ASN A 526 11.16 13.32 -5.36
C ASN A 526 12.50 12.77 -4.86
N TYR A 527 12.52 12.03 -3.73
CA TYR A 527 13.75 11.43 -3.19
C TYR A 527 14.03 10.00 -3.64
N THR A 528 13.15 9.36 -4.41
CA THR A 528 13.38 8.04 -5.01
C THR A 528 13.61 8.18 -6.51
N GLY A 529 12.68 7.80 -7.39
CA GLY A 529 12.81 8.08 -8.81
C GLY A 529 11.69 8.98 -9.34
N ASN A 530 12.10 10.03 -10.05
CA ASN A 530 11.25 11.05 -10.64
C ASN A 530 11.35 11.03 -12.18
N LEU A 531 10.60 11.90 -12.85
CA LEU A 531 10.56 12.02 -14.32
C LEU A 531 10.19 10.71 -15.07
N GLY A 532 9.53 9.78 -14.38
CA GLY A 532 9.09 8.50 -14.94
C GLY A 532 10.18 7.42 -15.00
N ILE A 533 11.29 7.59 -14.27
CA ILE A 533 12.41 6.63 -14.25
C ILE A 533 12.14 5.37 -13.42
N GLN A 534 10.95 5.21 -12.85
CA GLN A 534 10.58 4.20 -11.84
C GLN A 534 11.15 4.53 -10.45
N THR A 535 11.20 3.59 -9.50
CA THR A 535 11.52 3.89 -8.08
C THR A 535 13.02 3.97 -7.79
N LEU A 536 13.88 3.33 -8.58
CA LEU A 536 15.34 3.23 -8.35
C LEU A 536 15.74 2.46 -7.07
N THR A 537 14.83 1.61 -6.55
CA THR A 537 15.18 0.66 -5.48
C THR A 537 15.98 -0.52 -6.02
N ASP A 538 16.58 -1.32 -5.13
CA ASP A 538 17.09 -2.64 -5.48
C ASP A 538 16.01 -3.60 -5.97
N ILE A 539 15.96 -3.84 -7.28
CA ILE A 539 15.01 -4.78 -7.91
C ILE A 539 15.50 -6.23 -7.92
N LEU A 540 16.67 -6.51 -7.35
CA LEU A 540 17.29 -7.84 -7.33
C LEU A 540 17.22 -8.49 -5.96
N TYR A 541 16.84 -7.74 -4.92
CA TYR A 541 16.82 -8.21 -3.55
C TYR A 541 15.54 -7.80 -2.78
N THR A 542 15.61 -6.83 -1.86
CA THR A 542 14.52 -6.54 -0.92
C THR A 542 13.44 -5.59 -1.46
N HIS A 543 13.75 -4.80 -2.50
CA HIS A 543 12.92 -3.71 -3.03
C HIS A 543 12.71 -2.57 -2.03
N TYR A 544 13.66 -2.32 -1.11
CA TYR A 544 13.47 -1.35 -0.04
C TYR A 544 14.29 -0.05 -0.17
N GLY A 545 15.62 -0.15 -0.16
CA GLY A 545 16.57 0.96 -0.22
C GLY A 545 17.05 1.28 -1.64
N PRO A 546 17.82 2.37 -1.81
CA PRO A 546 18.32 2.81 -3.10
C PRO A 546 19.36 1.83 -3.65
N ASN A 547 19.22 1.47 -4.92
CA ASN A 547 20.26 0.78 -5.68
C ASN A 547 20.01 1.05 -7.17
N PRO A 548 20.27 2.28 -7.66
CA PRO A 548 19.99 2.66 -9.05
C PRO A 548 20.74 1.77 -10.05
N ALA A 549 21.94 1.28 -9.69
CA ALA A 549 22.71 0.35 -10.52
C ALA A 549 21.97 -0.98 -10.79
N SER A 550 21.12 -1.43 -9.86
CA SER A 550 20.34 -2.66 -10.02
C SER A 550 19.32 -2.62 -11.15
N GLN A 551 18.97 -1.43 -11.66
CA GLN A 551 18.01 -1.28 -12.73
C GLN A 551 18.53 -1.84 -14.05
N ASP A 552 19.84 -1.71 -14.30
CA ASP A 552 20.51 -2.05 -15.55
C ASP A 552 21.32 -3.36 -15.44
N ASN A 553 21.83 -3.83 -16.57
CA ASN A 553 22.66 -5.04 -16.74
C ASN A 553 22.01 -6.35 -16.27
N ASN A 554 20.68 -6.45 -16.37
CA ASN A 554 19.91 -7.62 -15.96
C ASN A 554 18.73 -7.91 -16.92
N GLY A 555 18.02 -9.02 -16.71
CA GLY A 555 16.91 -9.45 -17.59
C GLY A 555 15.52 -8.93 -17.24
N TRP A 556 15.36 -8.14 -16.16
CA TRP A 556 14.07 -7.77 -15.60
C TRP A 556 13.35 -6.65 -16.34
N GLY A 557 14.02 -5.97 -17.28
CA GLY A 557 13.40 -4.99 -18.18
C GLY A 557 12.95 -3.69 -17.53
N GLN A 558 13.47 -3.38 -16.34
CA GLN A 558 13.25 -2.11 -15.62
C GLN A 558 14.39 -1.12 -15.86
N TRP A 559 15.01 -1.17 -17.04
CA TRP A 559 16.25 -0.45 -17.36
C TRP A 559 16.06 1.07 -17.36
N THR A 560 17.11 1.76 -16.93
CA THR A 560 17.28 3.20 -17.12
C THR A 560 18.15 3.51 -18.34
N ARG A 561 18.93 2.52 -18.79
CA ARG A 561 19.95 2.64 -19.85
C ARG A 561 20.88 3.83 -19.62
N ALA A 562 21.14 4.18 -18.36
CA ALA A 562 21.95 5.32 -18.04
C ALA A 562 23.42 5.06 -18.41
N ASP A 563 24.03 6.02 -19.09
CA ASP A 563 25.47 6.05 -19.32
C ASP A 563 26.04 7.42 -18.93
N HIS A 564 27.28 7.73 -19.36
CA HIS A 564 27.91 9.01 -19.07
C HIS A 564 27.19 10.24 -19.66
N ASN A 565 26.41 10.06 -20.72
CA ASN A 565 25.81 11.16 -21.48
C ASN A 565 24.28 11.19 -21.40
N THR A 566 23.63 10.03 -21.34
CA THR A 566 22.19 9.88 -21.53
C THR A 566 21.53 8.98 -20.49
N ILE A 567 20.20 9.10 -20.38
CA ILE A 567 19.33 8.33 -19.47
C ILE A 567 17.92 8.22 -20.05
N GLY A 568 17.19 7.17 -19.67
CA GLY A 568 15.78 6.94 -19.98
C GLY A 568 15.58 5.79 -20.97
N MET A 569 14.32 5.48 -21.28
CA MET A 569 13.97 4.47 -22.27
C MET A 569 13.35 5.15 -23.50
N ASP A 570 13.92 4.96 -24.70
CA ASP A 570 13.27 5.41 -25.93
C ASP A 570 12.14 4.45 -26.27
N ARG A 571 10.93 4.85 -25.92
CA ARG A 571 9.68 4.09 -26.14
C ARG A 571 8.83 4.68 -27.26
N THR A 572 9.39 5.63 -28.01
CA THR A 572 8.75 6.19 -29.20
C THR A 572 8.57 5.12 -30.28
N VAL A 573 7.61 5.31 -31.17
CA VAL A 573 7.38 4.49 -32.35
C VAL A 573 8.44 4.78 -33.42
N LYS A 574 8.85 6.03 -33.57
CA LYS A 574 9.78 6.44 -34.63
C LYS A 574 11.15 5.81 -34.50
N ASN A 575 11.67 5.66 -33.28
CA ASN A 575 13.07 5.27 -33.06
C ASN A 575 13.26 4.24 -31.94
N GLY A 576 12.27 4.09 -31.05
CA GLY A 576 12.38 3.30 -29.83
C GLY A 576 11.74 1.92 -29.89
N THR A 577 11.26 1.48 -28.74
CA THR A 577 10.61 0.17 -28.53
C THR A 577 9.16 0.12 -29.02
N GLY A 578 8.58 1.27 -29.39
CA GLY A 578 7.21 1.38 -29.90
C GLY A 578 6.10 1.32 -28.85
N ASN A 579 6.41 1.37 -27.55
CA ASN A 579 5.40 1.33 -26.49
C ASN A 579 4.40 2.49 -26.57
N ALA A 580 4.86 3.70 -26.92
CA ALA A 580 3.98 4.86 -27.11
C ALA A 580 2.86 4.59 -28.13
N GLY A 581 3.15 3.79 -29.16
CA GLY A 581 2.18 3.40 -30.19
C GLY A 581 1.14 2.37 -29.75
N GLN A 582 1.25 1.83 -28.53
CA GLN A 582 0.24 0.93 -27.96
C GLN A 582 -0.97 1.71 -27.40
N TYR A 583 -0.84 3.01 -27.19
CA TYR A 583 -1.93 3.90 -26.76
C TYR A 583 -2.80 4.34 -27.96
N PRO A 584 -4.04 4.79 -27.72
CA PRO A 584 -4.84 5.43 -28.77
C PRO A 584 -4.15 6.67 -29.36
N ALA A 585 -4.42 6.96 -30.63
CA ALA A 585 -3.63 7.89 -31.45
C ALA A 585 -3.40 9.27 -30.80
N GLU A 586 -4.40 9.82 -30.11
CA GLU A 586 -4.27 11.12 -29.41
C GLU A 586 -3.24 11.07 -28.28
N ILE A 587 -3.24 10.00 -27.48
CA ILE A 587 -2.32 9.81 -26.37
C ILE A 587 -0.94 9.38 -26.89
N ALA A 588 -0.91 8.50 -27.88
CA ALA A 588 0.34 8.09 -28.54
C ALA A 588 1.09 9.30 -29.10
N GLN A 589 0.39 10.28 -29.70
CA GLN A 589 1.02 11.51 -30.20
C GLN A 589 1.66 12.34 -29.07
N VAL A 590 1.03 12.43 -27.90
CA VAL A 590 1.57 13.14 -26.74
C VAL A 590 2.86 12.48 -26.25
N TYR A 591 2.89 11.15 -26.18
CA TYR A 591 4.06 10.40 -25.71
C TYR A 591 5.15 10.25 -26.76
N GLU A 592 4.80 10.30 -28.05
CA GLU A 592 5.76 10.26 -29.16
C GLU A 592 6.60 11.54 -29.25
N ASP A 593 5.99 12.69 -28.97
CA ASP A 593 6.65 13.99 -29.09
C ASP A 593 7.19 14.46 -27.73
N ILE A 594 8.51 14.60 -27.67
CA ILE A 594 9.25 15.02 -26.48
C ILE A 594 8.80 16.40 -25.96
N ASP A 595 8.40 17.31 -26.86
CA ASP A 595 7.95 18.66 -26.49
C ASP A 595 6.53 18.66 -25.90
N SER A 596 5.80 17.55 -25.98
CA SER A 596 4.45 17.42 -25.45
C SER A 596 4.31 16.38 -24.34
N THR A 597 5.32 15.49 -24.20
CA THR A 597 5.37 14.50 -23.13
C THR A 597 5.52 15.21 -21.78
N PRO A 598 4.66 14.94 -20.78
CA PRO A 598 4.80 15.53 -19.45
C PRO A 598 6.17 15.20 -18.84
N ASP A 599 6.80 16.18 -18.16
CA ASP A 599 8.10 15.98 -17.49
C ASP A 599 8.09 14.74 -16.56
N SER A 600 6.97 14.50 -15.86
CA SER A 600 6.79 13.36 -14.95
C SER A 600 6.83 11.98 -15.61
N LEU A 601 6.81 11.91 -16.94
CA LEU A 601 6.90 10.67 -17.73
C LEU A 601 7.97 10.76 -18.82
N LEU A 602 8.82 11.80 -18.80
CA LEU A 602 9.81 12.03 -19.86
C LEU A 602 10.75 10.83 -20.04
N LEU A 603 11.36 10.35 -18.95
CA LEU A 603 12.33 9.26 -19.00
C LEU A 603 11.68 7.88 -19.16
N TRP A 604 10.35 7.82 -19.01
CA TRP A 604 9.59 6.65 -19.41
C TRP A 604 9.53 6.53 -20.93
N PHE A 605 9.26 7.64 -21.63
CA PHE A 605 9.03 7.61 -23.08
C PHE A 605 10.24 7.93 -23.95
N HIS A 606 11.22 8.66 -23.41
CA HIS A 606 12.35 9.20 -24.15
C HIS A 606 13.69 8.82 -23.49
N HIS A 607 14.67 8.52 -24.32
CA HIS A 607 16.08 8.43 -23.93
C HIS A 607 16.78 9.73 -24.33
N VAL A 608 17.25 10.50 -23.36
CA VAL A 608 17.68 11.89 -23.55
C VAL A 608 19.06 12.14 -22.93
N PRO A 609 19.82 13.15 -23.41
CA PRO A 609 20.99 13.60 -22.69
C PRO A 609 20.60 14.19 -21.33
N TYR A 610 21.46 14.05 -20.32
CA TYR A 610 21.26 14.68 -19.00
C TYR A 610 21.03 16.19 -19.07
N THR A 611 21.56 16.85 -20.11
CA THR A 611 21.43 18.29 -20.36
C THR A 611 20.13 18.68 -21.08
N HIS A 612 19.27 17.73 -21.44
CA HIS A 612 17.95 18.02 -22.01
C HIS A 612 17.15 18.91 -21.04
N ARG A 613 16.51 19.96 -21.56
CA ARG A 613 15.76 20.92 -20.73
C ARG A 613 14.30 20.51 -20.66
N LEU A 614 13.83 20.31 -19.43
CA LEU A 614 12.45 20.07 -19.07
C LEU A 614 11.57 21.31 -19.34
N HIS A 615 10.25 21.15 -19.26
CA HIS A 615 9.30 22.27 -19.34
C HIS A 615 9.53 23.31 -18.23
N SER A 616 10.04 22.88 -17.08
CA SER A 616 10.48 23.76 -15.98
C SER A 616 11.69 24.65 -16.32
N GLY A 617 12.40 24.38 -17.43
CA GLY A 617 13.62 25.06 -17.85
C GLY A 617 14.92 24.47 -17.27
N LYS A 618 14.83 23.64 -16.24
CA LYS A 618 15.97 22.89 -15.67
C LYS A 618 16.39 21.76 -16.60
N THR A 619 17.67 21.37 -16.53
CA THR A 619 18.11 20.14 -17.19
C THR A 619 17.57 18.92 -16.43
N VAL A 620 17.50 17.75 -17.08
CA VAL A 620 17.13 16.48 -16.42
C VAL A 620 17.99 16.27 -15.17
N ILE A 621 19.31 16.36 -15.27
CA ILE A 621 20.20 16.09 -14.13
C ILE A 621 20.07 17.13 -13.01
N GLN A 622 19.88 18.41 -13.34
CA GLN A 622 19.68 19.44 -12.31
C GLN A 622 18.32 19.25 -11.61
N HIS A 623 17.29 18.81 -12.35
CA HIS A 623 16.01 18.42 -11.75
C HIS A 623 16.18 17.24 -10.80
N PHE A 624 16.90 16.19 -11.19
CA PHE A 624 17.23 15.07 -10.31
C PHE A 624 17.80 15.59 -8.99
N TYR A 625 18.88 16.35 -9.03
CA TYR A 625 19.49 16.89 -7.81
C TYR A 625 18.49 17.69 -6.97
N ASP A 626 17.81 18.66 -7.57
CA ASP A 626 16.87 19.52 -6.85
C ASP A 626 15.70 18.75 -6.23
N ALA A 627 15.13 17.79 -6.96
CA ALA A 627 14.03 16.97 -6.48
C ALA A 627 14.45 16.13 -5.27
N HIS A 628 15.60 15.44 -5.33
CA HIS A 628 16.03 14.58 -4.24
C HIS A 628 16.30 15.36 -2.95
N TYR A 629 16.89 16.56 -3.04
CA TYR A 629 17.04 17.44 -1.88
C TYR A 629 15.69 17.91 -1.33
N SER A 630 14.78 18.36 -2.21
CA SER A 630 13.44 18.84 -1.82
C SER A 630 12.57 17.73 -1.20
N GLY A 631 12.65 16.51 -1.73
CA GLY A 631 11.97 15.34 -1.19
C GLY A 631 12.45 15.01 0.23
N ALA A 632 13.76 14.92 0.43
CA ALA A 632 14.35 14.62 1.74
C ALA A 632 14.04 15.72 2.78
N GLU A 633 14.09 16.99 2.37
CA GLU A 633 13.67 18.12 3.21
C GLU A 633 12.19 18.01 3.62
N THR A 634 11.31 17.64 2.68
CA THR A 634 9.89 17.44 2.97
C THR A 634 9.67 16.29 3.97
N ALA A 635 10.40 15.18 3.82
CA ALA A 635 10.34 14.05 4.75
C ALA A 635 10.76 14.45 6.18
N HIS A 636 11.78 15.31 6.32
CA HIS A 636 12.16 15.87 7.63
C HIS A 636 11.07 16.76 8.24
N HIS A 637 10.34 17.50 7.41
CA HIS A 637 9.24 18.35 7.86
C HIS A 637 8.07 17.53 8.43
N PHE A 638 7.83 16.32 7.94
CA PHE A 638 6.81 15.43 8.51
C PHE A 638 7.06 15.12 9.98
N LEU A 639 8.32 14.95 10.39
CA LEU A 639 8.66 14.71 11.79
C LEU A 639 8.32 15.92 12.67
N SER A 640 8.68 17.13 12.26
CA SER A 640 8.40 18.35 13.04
C SER A 640 6.89 18.62 13.14
N GLN A 641 6.16 18.39 12.06
CA GLN A 641 4.69 18.45 12.04
C GLN A 641 4.07 17.43 12.99
N TRP A 642 4.53 16.16 12.97
CA TRP A 642 4.00 15.16 13.89
C TRP A 642 4.34 15.49 15.35
N GLU A 643 5.55 15.96 15.63
CA GLU A 643 5.97 16.37 16.97
C GLU A 643 5.09 17.50 17.55
N SER A 644 4.53 18.38 16.70
CA SER A 644 3.61 19.44 17.16
C SER A 644 2.27 18.90 17.67
N LEU A 645 1.93 17.65 17.37
CA LEU A 645 0.72 16.96 17.85
C LEU A 645 0.89 16.34 19.24
N GLY A 646 2.04 16.55 19.89
CA GLY A 646 2.33 16.05 21.23
C GLY A 646 1.24 16.38 22.24
N GLY A 647 0.70 15.35 22.90
CA GLY A 647 -0.38 15.47 23.89
C GLY A 647 -1.80 15.53 23.30
N GLN A 648 -1.96 15.54 21.97
CA GLN A 648 -3.28 15.51 21.29
C GLN A 648 -3.63 14.11 20.75
N ILE A 649 -2.62 13.26 20.60
CA ILE A 649 -2.74 11.85 20.22
C ILE A 649 -2.28 11.00 21.42
N ASP A 650 -2.87 9.81 21.60
CA ASP A 650 -2.43 8.91 22.66
C ASP A 650 -0.96 8.51 22.48
N GLN A 651 -0.29 8.29 23.61
CA GLN A 651 1.16 8.16 23.66
C GLN A 651 1.70 7.02 22.80
N GLN A 652 0.98 5.90 22.71
CA GLN A 652 1.43 4.73 21.97
C GLN A 652 1.50 5.04 20.46
N ARG A 653 0.38 5.45 19.85
CA ARG A 653 0.38 5.79 18.41
C ARG A 653 1.28 6.98 18.10
N PHE A 654 1.32 7.98 18.99
CA PHE A 654 2.21 9.12 18.84
C PHE A 654 3.67 8.66 18.72
N ASN A 655 4.14 7.80 19.63
CA ASN A 655 5.52 7.30 19.62
C ASN A 655 5.80 6.38 18.43
N GLU A 656 4.89 5.46 18.10
CA GLU A 656 5.07 4.50 17.00
C GLU A 656 5.13 5.19 15.63
N VAL A 657 4.32 6.24 15.41
CA VAL A 657 4.39 7.06 14.18
C VAL A 657 5.61 7.96 14.20
N LYS A 658 5.93 8.58 15.34
CA LYS A 658 7.14 9.42 15.49
C LYS A 658 8.40 8.63 15.13
N SER A 659 8.54 7.41 15.65
CA SER A 659 9.68 6.53 15.39
C SER A 659 9.86 6.26 13.89
N ARG A 660 8.76 5.95 13.18
CA ARG A 660 8.78 5.74 11.71
C ARG A 660 9.12 7.01 10.95
N LEU A 661 8.59 8.16 11.35
CA LEU A 661 8.91 9.44 10.70
C LEU A 661 10.36 9.88 10.96
N THR A 662 10.91 9.58 12.14
CA THR A 662 12.34 9.77 12.43
C THR A 662 13.20 8.89 11.53
N TYR A 663 12.83 7.63 11.38
CA TYR A 663 13.50 6.71 10.48
C TYR A 663 13.38 7.15 9.01
N GLN A 664 12.19 7.46 8.51
CA GLN A 664 11.96 7.96 7.15
C GLN A 664 12.75 9.24 6.87
N ALA A 665 12.84 10.16 7.83
CA ALA A 665 13.67 11.35 7.71
C ALA A 665 15.13 10.94 7.45
N GLY A 666 15.72 10.11 8.31
CA GLY A 666 17.09 9.61 8.11
C GLY A 666 17.29 8.86 6.80
N HIS A 667 16.41 7.91 6.48
CA HIS A 667 16.52 7.08 5.28
C HIS A 667 16.28 7.86 3.97
N SER A 668 15.51 8.96 4.01
CA SER A 668 15.39 9.86 2.84
C SER A 668 16.72 10.53 2.44
N LEU A 669 17.65 10.71 3.39
CA LEU A 669 19.00 11.19 3.09
C LEU A 669 19.83 10.12 2.40
N VAL A 670 19.71 8.85 2.83
CA VAL A 670 20.36 7.70 2.19
C VAL A 670 19.92 7.60 0.73
N TRP A 671 18.61 7.65 0.49
CA TRP A 671 18.03 7.68 -0.85
C TRP A 671 18.54 8.84 -1.71
N ARG A 672 18.48 10.07 -1.18
CA ARG A 672 18.96 11.28 -1.86
C ARG A 672 20.43 11.17 -2.23
N ASP A 673 21.29 10.82 -1.26
CA ASP A 673 22.73 10.80 -1.45
C ASP A 673 23.12 9.71 -2.44
N ALA A 674 22.56 8.50 -2.29
CA ALA A 674 22.88 7.38 -3.17
C ALA A 674 22.54 7.67 -4.63
N ILE A 675 21.34 8.19 -4.91
CA ILE A 675 20.93 8.44 -6.30
C ILE A 675 21.67 9.63 -6.89
N ASN A 676 21.82 10.73 -6.14
CA ASN A 676 22.55 11.90 -6.62
C ASN A 676 24.02 11.56 -6.88
N ASN A 677 24.68 10.83 -5.97
CA ASN A 677 26.07 10.43 -6.14
C ASN A 677 26.24 9.44 -7.29
N PHE A 678 25.31 8.49 -7.46
CA PHE A 678 25.35 7.55 -8.59
C PHE A 678 25.31 8.28 -9.93
N TYR A 679 24.30 9.13 -10.17
CA TYR A 679 24.18 9.83 -11.44
C TYR A 679 25.18 10.98 -11.60
N TRP A 680 25.68 11.57 -10.52
CA TRP A 680 26.81 12.50 -10.56
C TRP A 680 28.10 11.82 -11.00
N ASN A 681 28.44 10.68 -10.39
CA ASN A 681 29.62 9.90 -10.75
C ASN A 681 29.52 9.38 -12.19
N LEU A 682 28.32 8.94 -12.60
CA LEU A 682 28.10 8.46 -13.95
C LEU A 682 28.19 9.58 -15.00
N SER A 683 27.49 10.71 -14.80
CA SER A 683 27.38 11.79 -15.80
C SER A 683 28.55 12.78 -15.81
N GLY A 684 29.25 12.94 -14.68
CA GLY A 684 30.27 13.98 -14.49
C GLY A 684 29.75 15.42 -14.46
N ILE A 685 28.43 15.65 -14.42
CA ILE A 685 27.82 16.98 -14.42
C ILE A 685 27.64 17.46 -12.98
N SER A 686 28.29 18.56 -12.60
CA SER A 686 28.16 19.11 -11.25
C SER A 686 26.77 19.69 -10.98
N ASP A 687 26.28 19.54 -9.74
CA ASP A 687 25.10 20.27 -9.25
C ASP A 687 25.34 21.79 -9.30
N GLU A 688 24.44 22.52 -9.94
CA GLU A 688 24.53 23.99 -10.07
C GLU A 688 24.55 24.70 -8.71
N ASN A 689 23.98 24.07 -7.68
CA ASN A 689 23.97 24.58 -6.30
C ASN A 689 25.16 24.09 -5.46
N GLY A 690 26.02 23.22 -6.01
CA GLY A 690 27.23 22.72 -5.33
C GLY A 690 26.95 21.90 -4.07
N ARG A 691 25.83 21.16 -4.00
CA ARG A 691 25.47 20.34 -2.82
C ARG A 691 25.92 18.89 -2.95
N VAL A 692 25.75 18.27 -4.12
CA VAL A 692 26.08 16.85 -4.34
C VAL A 692 27.58 16.61 -4.10
N GLY A 693 27.89 15.61 -3.25
CA GLY A 693 29.26 15.31 -2.83
C GLY A 693 29.90 16.35 -1.90
N HIS A 694 29.16 17.36 -1.45
CA HIS A 694 29.66 18.43 -0.59
C HIS A 694 28.86 18.53 0.71
N HIS A 695 29.34 17.82 1.73
CA HIS A 695 28.70 17.73 3.04
C HIS A 695 29.57 18.40 4.11
N PRO A 696 29.52 19.75 4.26
CA PRO A 696 30.46 20.51 5.10
C PRO A 696 30.33 20.22 6.60
N TRP A 697 29.25 19.56 7.01
CA TRP A 697 28.96 19.22 8.40
C TRP A 697 29.29 17.76 8.77
N ARG A 698 29.75 16.96 7.79
CA ARG A 698 30.08 15.54 7.99
C ARG A 698 31.55 15.35 8.34
N VAL A 699 31.80 14.30 9.13
CA VAL A 699 33.11 13.71 9.33
C VAL A 699 32.99 12.23 9.01
N GLU A 700 33.65 11.81 7.93
CA GLU A 700 33.63 10.43 7.47
C GLU A 700 34.29 9.51 8.51
N ALA A 701 33.68 8.35 8.80
CA ALA A 701 34.15 7.50 9.88
C ALA A 701 35.53 6.92 9.59
N GLU A 702 35.84 6.60 8.33
CA GLU A 702 37.14 6.13 7.87
C GLU A 702 38.26 7.18 7.92
N SER A 703 37.89 8.46 8.09
CA SER A 703 38.86 9.56 8.29
C SER A 703 39.27 9.74 9.75
N MET A 704 38.60 9.06 10.68
CA MET A 704 38.86 9.16 12.12
C MET A 704 40.09 8.32 12.53
N ALA A 705 40.59 8.56 13.75
CA ALA A 705 41.55 7.65 14.38
C ALA A 705 40.81 6.38 14.84
N LEU A 706 41.21 5.23 14.29
CA LEU A 706 40.56 3.94 14.51
C LEU A 706 41.38 3.05 15.44
N ASP A 707 40.72 2.41 16.40
CA ASP A 707 41.24 1.31 17.22
C ASP A 707 40.20 0.19 17.25
N GLY A 708 40.54 -1.02 16.80
CA GLY A 708 39.59 -2.13 16.66
C GLY A 708 38.55 -1.99 15.54
N TYR A 709 38.44 -0.83 14.89
CA TYR A 709 37.74 -0.60 13.63
C TYR A 709 38.71 -0.65 12.44
N GLU A 710 38.23 -1.09 11.28
CA GLU A 710 38.96 -1.07 10.01
C GLU A 710 38.08 -0.49 8.89
N PRO A 711 38.66 0.23 7.91
CA PRO A 711 37.93 0.71 6.74
C PRO A 711 37.32 -0.44 5.93
N TYR A 712 36.12 -0.22 5.41
CA TYR A 712 35.34 -1.14 4.60
C TYR A 712 34.86 -0.44 3.33
N ALA A 713 35.13 -1.04 2.18
CA ALA A 713 34.60 -0.56 0.90
C ALA A 713 33.17 -1.05 0.71
N VAL A 714 32.21 -0.14 0.78
CA VAL A 714 30.78 -0.47 0.68
C VAL A 714 30.41 -0.81 -0.77
N SER A 715 29.52 -1.78 -0.94
CA SER A 715 29.01 -2.22 -2.25
C SER A 715 27.51 -2.47 -2.13
N PRO A 716 26.65 -1.73 -2.86
CA PRO A 716 27.00 -0.70 -3.86
C PRO A 716 27.63 0.56 -3.23
N PHE A 717 28.59 1.19 -3.92
CA PHE A 717 29.43 2.25 -3.34
C PHE A 717 28.63 3.49 -2.97
N GLU A 718 27.53 3.76 -3.69
CA GLU A 718 26.65 4.89 -3.49
C GLU A 718 25.83 4.79 -2.20
N ALA A 719 25.79 3.62 -1.54
CA ALA A 719 25.13 3.43 -0.26
C ALA A 719 25.94 3.96 0.94
N ALA A 720 27.09 4.58 0.72
CA ALA A 720 27.96 5.15 1.75
C ALA A 720 28.44 6.56 1.39
N SER A 721 28.53 7.44 2.38
CA SER A 721 29.23 8.71 2.22
C SER A 721 30.72 8.43 1.99
N GLY A 722 31.38 9.22 1.14
CA GLY A 722 32.79 8.98 0.80
C GLY A 722 33.11 7.62 0.13
N TYR A 723 32.09 6.80 -0.19
CA TYR A 723 32.19 5.44 -0.75
C TYR A 723 32.76 4.38 0.22
N GLY A 724 32.90 4.70 1.50
CA GLY A 724 33.49 3.84 2.51
C GLY A 724 32.73 3.88 3.82
N ALA A 725 32.95 2.86 4.65
CA ALA A 725 32.48 2.79 6.01
C ALA A 725 33.62 2.24 6.90
N ILE A 726 33.37 2.07 8.19
CA ILE A 726 34.24 1.30 9.08
C ILE A 726 33.48 0.15 9.72
N VAL A 727 34.15 -0.98 9.93
CA VAL A 727 33.61 -2.19 10.56
C VAL A 727 34.59 -2.72 11.60
N THR A 728 34.09 -3.37 12.66
CA THR A 728 34.97 -3.93 13.69
C THR A 728 35.86 -5.01 13.09
N ALA A 729 37.14 -5.03 13.46
CA ALA A 729 38.16 -5.96 12.92
C ALA A 729 37.84 -7.44 13.16
N SER A 730 36.99 -7.74 14.15
CA SER A 730 36.41 -9.07 14.36
C SER A 730 35.05 -8.95 15.04
N ASN A 731 34.26 -10.03 15.01
CA ASN A 731 32.97 -10.14 15.70
C ASN A 731 33.07 -10.18 17.25
N SER A 732 34.25 -9.95 17.81
CA SER A 732 34.49 -9.87 19.27
C SER A 732 35.29 -8.64 19.68
N THR A 733 35.76 -7.85 18.70
CA THR A 733 36.57 -6.67 18.94
C THR A 733 35.67 -5.46 19.10
N ILE A 734 35.80 -4.74 20.21
CA ILE A 734 35.16 -3.43 20.36
C ILE A 734 35.93 -2.44 19.46
N GLY A 735 35.23 -1.77 18.56
CA GLY A 735 35.78 -0.71 17.73
C GLY A 735 35.65 0.65 18.42
N THR A 736 36.63 1.52 18.24
CA THR A 736 36.64 2.93 18.65
C THR A 736 37.07 3.81 17.47
N ALA A 737 36.23 4.77 17.10
CA ALA A 737 36.51 5.81 16.11
C ALA A 737 36.54 7.17 16.81
N GLN A 738 37.61 7.94 16.60
CA GLN A 738 37.84 9.18 17.34
C GLN A 738 38.36 10.31 16.46
N THR A 739 37.84 11.52 16.65
CA THR A 739 38.26 12.72 15.92
C THR A 739 38.18 13.98 16.79
N THR A 740 38.91 15.03 16.39
CA THR A 740 38.80 16.36 16.99
C THR A 740 37.83 17.19 16.15
N LEU A 741 36.83 17.78 16.80
CA LEU A 741 35.79 18.56 16.13
C LEU A 741 36.29 19.98 15.83
N GLU A 742 36.51 20.27 14.55
CA GLU A 742 36.95 21.59 14.08
C GLU A 742 35.78 22.56 13.79
N PHE A 743 34.55 22.15 14.12
CA PHE A 743 33.36 22.97 13.94
C PHE A 743 33.33 24.16 14.92
N PRO A 744 32.68 25.29 14.55
CA PRO A 744 32.48 26.39 15.48
C PRO A 744 31.80 25.94 16.79
N SER A 745 32.09 26.63 17.89
CA SER A 745 31.40 26.31 19.14
C SER A 745 29.92 26.69 19.05
N GLY A 746 29.02 25.79 19.43
CA GLY A 746 27.59 25.96 19.19
C GLY A 746 26.75 24.79 19.71
N THR A 747 25.44 24.88 19.47
CA THR A 747 24.50 23.78 19.73
C THR A 747 24.15 23.14 18.39
N TYR A 748 24.20 21.81 18.33
CA TYR A 748 24.05 21.03 17.10
C TYR A 748 23.11 19.84 17.33
N ASP A 749 22.47 19.40 16.25
CA ASP A 749 21.93 18.06 16.16
C ASP A 749 23.04 17.12 15.70
N LEU A 750 23.48 16.22 16.58
CA LEU A 750 24.52 15.23 16.32
C LEU A 750 23.89 13.99 15.71
N GLY A 751 24.08 13.78 14.41
CA GLY A 751 23.66 12.58 13.69
C GLY A 751 24.80 11.57 13.58
N VAL A 752 24.47 10.28 13.70
CA VAL A 752 25.39 9.18 13.35
C VAL A 752 24.68 8.29 12.34
N ASN A 753 25.28 8.16 11.17
CA ASN A 753 24.84 7.24 10.13
C ASN A 753 25.59 5.91 10.29
N TYR A 754 24.82 4.83 10.29
CA TYR A 754 25.30 3.48 10.55
C TYR A 754 24.46 2.48 9.76
N TYR A 755 24.83 1.21 9.79
CA TYR A 755 24.06 0.15 9.12
C TYR A 755 23.55 -0.83 10.17
N ASP A 756 22.25 -1.09 10.14
CA ASP A 756 21.55 -2.03 11.01
C ASP A 756 21.34 -3.34 10.25
N MET A 757 22.23 -4.31 10.46
CA MET A 757 22.24 -5.55 9.68
C MET A 757 21.44 -6.66 10.37
N TYR A 758 20.64 -7.37 9.59
CA TYR A 758 19.92 -8.53 10.09
C TYR A 758 20.84 -9.65 10.59
N GLY A 759 20.50 -10.22 11.75
CA GLY A 759 21.23 -11.35 12.34
C GLY A 759 22.27 -10.96 13.39
N GLY A 760 22.33 -9.69 13.78
CA GLY A 760 23.06 -9.18 14.94
C GLY A 760 22.29 -8.03 15.60
N LYS A 761 22.65 -7.68 16.84
CA LYS A 761 22.22 -6.48 17.55
C LYS A 761 23.41 -5.72 18.11
N SER A 762 24.19 -5.12 17.22
CA SER A 762 25.36 -4.34 17.59
C SER A 762 24.97 -3.14 18.44
N GLU A 763 25.83 -2.79 19.40
CA GLU A 763 25.63 -1.63 20.26
C GLU A 763 26.62 -0.53 19.91
N TRP A 764 26.17 0.72 19.93
CA TRP A 764 27.05 1.88 19.80
C TRP A 764 26.87 2.86 20.94
N ALA A 765 27.92 3.62 21.21
CA ALA A 765 27.90 4.72 22.16
C ALA A 765 28.75 5.89 21.66
N VAL A 766 28.21 7.11 21.75
CA VAL A 766 28.88 8.34 21.35
C VAL A 766 29.24 9.19 22.57
N TYR A 767 30.45 9.74 22.59
CA TYR A 767 31.02 10.52 23.68
C TYR A 767 31.63 11.83 23.16
N LEU A 768 31.54 12.88 23.98
CA LEU A 768 32.24 14.17 23.80
C LEU A 768 33.12 14.43 25.03
N ASN A 769 34.44 14.52 24.87
CA ASN A 769 35.40 14.68 25.96
C ASN A 769 35.13 13.69 27.12
N ASP A 770 34.94 12.41 26.78
CA ASP A 770 34.56 11.31 27.68
C ASP A 770 33.16 11.40 28.34
N ARG A 771 32.39 12.46 28.10
CA ARG A 771 30.98 12.54 28.50
C ARG A 771 30.12 11.78 27.50
N LEU A 772 29.35 10.80 27.98
CA LEU A 772 28.37 10.09 27.16
C LEU A 772 27.30 11.06 26.63
N VAL A 773 27.11 11.07 25.32
CA VAL A 773 26.01 11.78 24.64
C VAL A 773 24.81 10.84 24.47
N GLY A 774 25.04 9.60 24.06
CA GLY A 774 23.98 8.61 23.89
C GLY A 774 24.48 7.21 23.53
N LYS A 775 23.58 6.24 23.61
CA LYS A 775 23.78 4.84 23.23
C LYS A 775 22.57 4.32 22.46
N TRP A 776 22.79 3.39 21.55
CA TRP A 776 21.75 2.72 20.77
C TRP A 776 22.16 1.32 20.33
N GLU A 777 21.19 0.57 19.82
CA GLU A 777 21.31 -0.81 19.36
C GLU A 777 20.77 -0.89 17.93
N GLY A 778 21.34 -1.80 17.12
CA GLY A 778 20.80 -2.18 15.81
C GLY A 778 19.71 -3.22 16.03
N ASN A 779 18.45 -2.78 16.00
CA ASN A 779 17.30 -3.62 16.28
C ASN A 779 16.06 -3.21 15.47
N SER A 780 16.29 -2.66 14.28
CA SER A 780 15.22 -2.18 13.40
C SER A 780 14.20 -3.27 13.10
N GLU A 781 14.60 -4.53 13.02
CA GLU A 781 13.71 -5.68 12.78
C GLU A 781 12.69 -5.92 13.90
N ASP A 782 12.91 -5.38 15.10
CA ASP A 782 11.94 -5.45 16.21
C ASP A 782 10.83 -4.39 16.08
N THR A 783 11.08 -3.30 15.34
CA THR A 783 10.22 -2.09 15.37
C THR A 783 9.70 -1.63 14.01
N LEU A 784 10.43 -1.94 12.94
CA LEU A 784 10.16 -1.61 11.54
C LEU A 784 9.65 -2.83 10.77
N GLY A 785 8.96 -2.58 9.65
CA GLY A 785 8.27 -3.61 8.87
C GLY A 785 8.99 -4.05 7.60
N HIS A 786 9.93 -3.23 7.08
CA HIS A 786 10.62 -3.51 5.82
C HIS A 786 11.40 -4.83 5.86
N THR A 787 11.65 -5.37 4.67
CA THR A 787 12.45 -6.58 4.51
C THR A 787 13.89 -6.27 4.89
N PRO A 788 14.45 -6.92 5.91
CA PRO A 788 15.76 -6.55 6.43
C PRO A 788 16.89 -7.09 5.53
N SER A 789 18.08 -6.48 5.61
CA SER A 789 19.26 -6.87 4.83
C SER A 789 20.38 -7.38 5.74
N ILE A 790 21.10 -8.39 5.28
CA ILE A 790 22.32 -8.91 5.92
C ILE A 790 23.59 -8.24 5.40
N TYR A 791 23.48 -7.19 4.59
CA TYR A 791 24.60 -6.49 3.96
C TYR A 791 24.69 -5.05 4.45
N ILE A 792 25.86 -4.44 4.25
CA ILE A 792 26.09 -3.00 4.42
C ILE A 792 25.69 -2.34 3.10
N ASP A 793 24.44 -1.91 2.99
CA ASP A 793 23.84 -1.39 1.76
C ASP A 793 22.73 -0.37 2.07
N GLY A 794 22.05 0.12 1.03
CA GLY A 794 20.97 1.08 1.18
C GLY A 794 19.75 0.54 1.95
N HIS A 795 19.64 -0.77 2.19
CA HIS A 795 18.52 -1.37 2.92
C HIS A 795 18.75 -1.34 4.43
N SER A 796 19.99 -1.56 4.87
CA SER A 796 20.40 -1.52 6.28
C SER A 796 20.85 -0.14 6.74
N ALA A 797 21.18 0.77 5.82
CA ALA A 797 21.59 2.13 6.13
C ALA A 797 20.51 2.90 6.90
N THR A 798 20.89 3.45 8.04
CA THR A 798 19.99 4.17 8.94
C THR A 798 20.74 5.28 9.69
N ARG A 799 20.00 6.04 10.50
CA ARG A 799 20.53 7.20 11.22
C ARG A 799 19.90 7.33 12.58
N ILE A 800 20.74 7.58 13.58
CA ILE A 800 20.32 8.10 14.88
C ILE A 800 20.69 9.58 15.00
N THR A 801 19.89 10.36 15.72
CA THR A 801 20.16 11.80 15.93
C THR A 801 19.93 12.18 17.40
N PHE A 802 20.93 12.82 17.99
CA PHE A 802 20.89 13.40 19.33
C PHE A 802 20.75 14.92 19.20
N ARG A 803 19.63 15.47 19.66
CA ARG A 803 19.32 16.90 19.52
C ARG A 803 19.97 17.74 20.62
N ASP A 804 20.17 19.02 20.31
CA ASP A 804 20.60 20.05 21.27
C ASP A 804 21.95 19.74 21.96
N VAL A 805 22.89 19.13 21.23
CA VAL A 805 24.21 18.78 21.74
C VAL A 805 25.14 20.00 21.62
N TYR A 806 25.60 20.50 22.77
CA TYR A 806 26.58 21.59 22.79
C TYR A 806 27.99 21.06 22.49
N ILE A 807 28.63 21.65 21.48
CA ILE A 807 29.98 21.38 20.99
C ILE A 807 30.86 22.60 21.20
N GLN A 808 32.06 22.41 21.74
CA GLN A 808 33.14 23.39 21.69
C GLN A 808 34.13 23.02 20.58
N GLN A 809 34.66 24.03 19.90
CA GLN A 809 35.70 23.80 18.91
C GLN A 809 36.92 23.17 19.60
N GLY A 810 37.41 22.06 19.06
CA GLY A 810 38.47 21.25 19.66
C GLY A 810 37.96 20.13 20.58
N ASP A 811 36.64 19.97 20.76
CA ASP A 811 36.07 18.83 21.47
C ASP A 811 36.47 17.52 20.81
N GLN A 812 36.76 16.52 21.63
CA GLN A 812 37.07 15.17 21.16
C GLN A 812 35.78 14.36 21.07
N LEU A 813 35.39 14.00 19.85
CA LEU A 813 34.31 13.05 19.57
C LEU A 813 34.87 11.63 19.56
N LYS A 814 34.19 10.72 20.25
CA LYS A 814 34.52 9.28 20.26
C LYS A 814 33.25 8.46 20.09
N ILE A 815 33.26 7.51 19.16
CA ILE A 815 32.22 6.49 19.01
C ILE A 815 32.83 5.12 19.30
N THR A 816 32.18 4.33 20.14
CA THR A 816 32.52 2.93 20.37
C THR A 816 31.43 2.04 19.82
N GLY A 817 31.79 0.99 19.08
CA GLY A 817 30.84 -0.04 18.63
C GLY A 817 31.22 -1.43 19.15
N VAL A 818 30.21 -2.17 19.57
CA VAL A 818 30.30 -3.56 20.03
C VAL A 818 29.57 -4.41 19.00
N PRO A 819 30.27 -5.31 18.29
CA PRO A 819 29.64 -6.14 17.28
C PRO A 819 28.81 -7.25 17.93
N ASP A 820 27.82 -7.75 17.21
CA ASP A 820 27.03 -8.91 17.63
C ASP A 820 26.70 -9.82 16.44
N GLY A 821 26.89 -11.13 16.63
CA GLY A 821 26.62 -12.13 15.60
C GLY A 821 27.35 -11.86 14.27
N VAL A 822 26.59 -11.60 13.21
CA VAL A 822 27.10 -11.29 11.86
C VAL A 822 27.26 -9.79 11.60
N GLU A 823 26.82 -8.94 12.51
CA GLU A 823 26.86 -7.49 12.37
C GLU A 823 28.14 -6.93 13.01
N PRO A 824 29.06 -6.33 12.22
CA PRO A 824 30.35 -5.86 12.70
C PRO A 824 30.31 -4.40 13.17
N ALA A 825 29.23 -3.99 13.84
CA ALA A 825 28.97 -2.62 14.29
C ALA A 825 29.35 -1.51 13.27
N PRO A 826 28.89 -1.59 12.01
CA PRO A 826 29.33 -0.72 10.92
C PRO A 826 28.94 0.75 11.12
N LEU A 827 29.82 1.69 10.78
CA LEU A 827 29.60 3.15 10.83
C LEU A 827 29.98 3.80 9.51
N ASP A 828 29.15 4.73 9.03
CA ASP A 828 29.38 5.50 7.78
C ASP A 828 30.02 6.86 8.11
N TYR A 829 29.26 7.76 8.73
CA TYR A 829 29.74 9.09 9.10
C TYR A 829 29.06 9.65 10.34
N VAL A 830 29.64 10.74 10.86
CA VAL A 830 29.02 11.60 11.87
C VAL A 830 28.75 12.96 11.27
N VAL A 831 27.64 13.57 11.65
CA VAL A 831 27.28 14.92 11.21
C VAL A 831 26.88 15.81 12.37
N LEU A 832 27.30 17.07 12.31
CA LEU A 832 26.96 18.10 13.29
C LEU A 832 26.15 19.20 12.61
N LEU A 833 24.83 19.04 12.59
CA LEU A 833 23.94 19.96 11.90
C LEU A 833 23.58 21.14 12.80
N PRO A 834 23.77 22.39 12.35
CA PRO A 834 23.21 23.54 13.04
C PRO A 834 21.68 23.41 13.16
N PRO A 835 21.05 24.06 14.16
CA PRO A 835 19.61 24.00 14.32
C PRO A 835 18.90 24.43 13.03
N SER A 836 17.84 23.73 12.65
CA SER A 836 17.04 23.93 11.43
C SER A 836 17.73 23.64 10.08
N VAL A 837 18.97 23.14 10.08
CA VAL A 837 19.63 22.68 8.86
C VAL A 837 19.31 21.19 8.66
N VAL A 838 18.79 20.85 7.48
CA VAL A 838 18.74 19.47 7.00
C VAL A 838 20.08 19.18 6.33
N ASP A 839 20.66 18.01 6.61
CA ASP A 839 21.94 17.53 6.07
C ASP A 839 22.07 17.73 4.56
#